data_AF-A0AA36N3U0-F1
#
_entry.id   AF-A0AA36N3U0-F1
#
_cell.length_a   1.000
_cell.length_b   1.000
_cell.length_c   1.000
_cell.angle_alpha   90.00
_cell.angle_beta   90.00
_cell.angle_gamma   90.00
#
_symmetry.space_group_name_H-M   'P 1'
#
loop_
_entity.id
_entity.type
_entity.pdbx_description
1 polymer ?
#
loop_
_entity_poly.entity_id
_entity_poly.type
_entity_poly.pdbx_seq_one_letter_code
_entity_poly.pdbx_strand_id
1 'polypeptide(L)'
;MHTRPSVRLLLPLLAAGLLASAVHTADAAETLTVYTYDSFTAEWGPGPQVETAFEAECGCDLRFVSVADGVALLNRLRLEGGNTDADIVLGFDTNLTAEARETGFFAPHGISLDAVSVPGGWNDDVFVPFDYSHFAIVYDTETIENPPTSMAEFLANEDGHKIAIQDPRTSTPGLGLMLWLKKLYGDEAPDAYAKLADRVLTVTPGWSEAYGLFTNGEVPMVLSYTTSPAVHIVLDGTDRYQAMAFEEGHYMQIEVAAQTTAGAENPLSAQFLSFMTGPGFQDIIPETNWMMPAGETSKPLNPAFDGLVEPEITLLFDPQTVAENRAAWTAEWLEVMSRSLAGILLAALCLVAVGALVVQAGGAGGAGAVLTDPVVWRIVRFTLWQAFWSTVLSVGLAVPVAIAITRMADGPGRRAVLALFALPLALPQIVAVLGVVALYGQRGFVTGLAERAGFDPPSIYGLTGILIAHTFFNLPLAARIMHGALALVPAEYERLSAQLGMGALARFRLIEWPAMRPAAAGAAALVFMLCVTSFAVVLILGGGPRATTLEVALYQALTFDFDIVRAVVLTLLQLAVTIGAVALFAFAGGSVEAGMTISAGASRRFAGDRPAGAILGGALTLMAVLYVGAPFVAILASGLASDLTDLIVQPRVRRAMLTSLGLGLCAAALAVGLAYALSRGAAEMAAGRRFSGRPAFTETVLTSAPSLILVVPPIVIAAGWFIALRTVTNVYDAAPYLVITVNAAMAMPFAARLIHPAMLAAEERNGRLCAHLGLAGMARWRLVTWPVLRAPLVAALAFALALSLGDLGVIALFGSEQVQTMPYLIMQRMGAYRTQDAAGLALILMVMTMALMLAAEHFARRSRTMVTEGSSE
;
A
#
# COMPACT_ATOMS: atom_id res chain seq x y z
N MET A 1 59.95 57.98 -25.70
CA MET A 1 60.29 56.59 -25.31
C MET A 1 59.19 55.70 -25.86
N HIS A 2 59.35 55.19 -27.09
CA HIS A 2 59.77 53.80 -27.40
C HIS A 2 58.77 52.78 -26.80
N THR A 3 57.94 52.05 -27.56
CA THR A 3 58.14 51.39 -28.87
C THR A 3 56.78 51.13 -29.60
N ARG A 4 56.83 51.11 -30.94
CA ARG A 4 55.78 50.71 -31.94
C ARG A 4 56.07 49.25 -32.40
N PRO A 5 55.43 48.61 -33.42
CA PRO A 5 54.04 48.61 -33.98
C PRO A 5 53.51 47.18 -34.35
N SER A 6 52.26 47.04 -34.80
CA SER A 6 51.81 46.23 -35.98
C SER A 6 50.26 46.16 -36.05
N VAL A 7 49.60 46.90 -36.96
CA VAL A 7 49.13 46.50 -38.31
C VAL A 7 48.24 45.24 -38.32
N ARG A 8 46.94 45.43 -38.62
CA ARG A 8 46.09 44.67 -39.57
C ARG A 8 44.61 44.67 -39.14
N LEU A 9 43.78 45.40 -39.89
CA LEU A 9 42.57 44.94 -40.62
C LEU A 9 41.48 46.02 -40.65
N LEU A 10 41.54 46.81 -41.72
CA LEU A 10 40.41 47.50 -42.34
C LEU A 10 39.85 46.54 -43.42
N LEU A 11 38.52 46.52 -43.59
CA LEU A 11 37.68 45.66 -44.46
C LEU A 11 37.43 44.23 -43.93
N PRO A 12 36.16 43.74 -43.83
CA PRO A 12 34.94 44.20 -44.52
C PRO A 12 33.70 44.38 -43.61
N LEU A 13 33.11 45.58 -43.61
CA LEU A 13 31.82 45.90 -42.99
C LEU A 13 30.72 46.10 -44.06
N LEU A 14 30.87 45.44 -45.21
CA LEU A 14 30.08 45.64 -46.43
C LEU A 14 29.66 44.31 -47.09
N ALA A 15 29.49 43.25 -46.29
CA ALA A 15 29.00 41.94 -46.73
C ALA A 15 27.84 41.39 -45.87
N ALA A 16 27.05 42.28 -45.25
CA ALA A 16 25.85 41.92 -44.47
C ALA A 16 24.54 42.49 -45.05
N GLY A 17 24.59 43.06 -46.26
CA GLY A 17 23.45 43.78 -46.88
C GLY A 17 22.82 43.10 -48.11
N LEU A 18 23.19 41.86 -48.46
CA LEU A 18 22.73 41.21 -49.69
C LEU A 18 22.55 39.69 -49.57
N LEU A 19 22.06 39.23 -48.41
CA LEU A 19 21.55 37.87 -48.18
C LEU A 19 20.11 37.88 -47.60
N ALA A 20 19.41 39.02 -47.71
CA ALA A 20 18.04 39.20 -47.21
C ALA A 20 16.96 39.02 -48.30
N SER A 21 17.19 38.10 -49.24
CA SER A 21 16.20 37.75 -50.27
C SER A 21 16.44 36.33 -50.80
N ALA A 22 16.41 35.36 -49.88
CA ALA A 22 16.11 33.95 -50.13
C ALA A 22 15.86 33.25 -48.78
N VAL A 23 15.01 33.83 -47.94
CA VAL A 23 14.32 33.00 -46.93
C VAL A 23 13.16 32.39 -47.71
N HIS A 24 13.29 31.11 -48.04
CA HIS A 24 12.14 30.29 -48.37
C HIS A 24 11.15 30.47 -47.22
N THR A 25 9.97 30.98 -47.52
CA THR A 25 8.76 30.65 -46.77
C THR A 25 8.60 29.14 -46.93
N ALA A 26 9.21 28.38 -46.02
CA ALA A 26 8.68 27.07 -45.71
C ALA A 26 7.27 27.35 -45.18
N ASP A 27 6.25 26.92 -45.92
CA ASP A 27 4.90 26.82 -45.40
C ASP A 27 5.01 26.13 -44.03
N ALA A 28 4.52 26.78 -42.99
CA ALA A 28 4.25 26.07 -41.75
C ALA A 28 3.06 25.17 -42.09
N ALA A 29 3.35 23.90 -42.44
CA ALA A 29 2.31 22.90 -42.61
C ALA A 29 1.43 22.92 -41.35
N GLU A 30 0.12 23.06 -41.51
CA GLU A 30 -0.82 22.97 -40.39
C GLU A 30 -0.68 21.57 -39.77
N THR A 31 -0.43 21.48 -38.46
CA THR A 31 -0.26 20.20 -37.77
C THR A 31 -1.62 19.70 -37.27
N LEU A 32 -1.93 18.41 -37.49
CA LEU A 32 -3.07 17.71 -36.89
C LEU A 32 -2.56 16.74 -35.82
N THR A 33 -2.99 16.91 -34.57
CA THR A 33 -2.58 16.04 -33.45
C THR A 33 -3.66 15.01 -33.13
N VAL A 34 -3.31 13.72 -33.24
CA VAL A 34 -4.22 12.59 -32.95
C VAL A 34 -3.73 11.82 -31.73
N TYR A 35 -4.55 11.77 -30.68
CA TYR A 35 -4.29 10.95 -29.50
C TYR A 35 -4.82 9.53 -29.72
N THR A 36 -3.99 8.52 -29.48
CA THR A 36 -4.34 7.10 -29.65
C THR A 36 -3.51 6.17 -28.74
N TYR A 37 -3.66 4.85 -28.88
CA TYR A 37 -3.02 3.79 -28.12
C TYR A 37 -1.70 3.31 -28.76
N ASP A 38 -0.91 2.51 -28.02
CA ASP A 38 0.47 2.18 -28.37
C ASP A 38 0.62 1.37 -29.67
N SER A 39 -0.19 0.33 -29.85
CA SER A 39 -0.17 -0.54 -31.02
C SER A 39 -0.55 0.19 -32.31
N PHE A 40 -1.39 1.24 -32.22
CA PHE A 40 -1.70 2.06 -33.40
C PHE A 40 -0.46 2.84 -33.87
N THR A 41 0.29 3.44 -32.94
CA THR A 41 1.46 4.30 -33.25
C THR A 41 2.76 3.54 -33.46
N ALA A 42 2.78 2.23 -33.17
CA ALA A 42 3.99 1.43 -33.29
C ALA A 42 4.51 1.39 -34.73
N GLU A 43 5.82 1.18 -34.92
CA GLU A 43 6.41 1.05 -36.27
C GLU A 43 5.77 -0.09 -37.09
N TRP A 44 5.27 -1.12 -36.41
CA TRP A 44 4.57 -2.26 -37.00
C TRP A 44 3.05 -2.06 -37.11
N GLY A 45 2.51 -0.99 -36.53
CA GLY A 45 1.08 -0.67 -36.50
C GLY A 45 0.60 0.13 -37.71
N PRO A 46 -0.69 0.52 -37.74
CA PRO A 46 -1.28 1.29 -38.83
C PRO A 46 -0.74 2.73 -38.94
N GLY A 47 -0.34 3.35 -37.82
CA GLY A 47 -0.01 4.76 -37.70
C GLY A 47 0.95 5.29 -38.78
N PRO A 48 2.15 4.70 -38.95
CA PRO A 48 3.12 5.19 -39.94
C PRO A 48 2.60 5.19 -41.39
N GLN A 49 1.80 4.19 -41.76
CA GLN A 49 1.22 4.11 -43.11
C GLN A 49 0.06 5.10 -43.29
N VAL A 50 -0.78 5.24 -42.25
CA VAL A 50 -1.87 6.23 -42.23
C VAL A 50 -1.32 7.66 -42.30
N GLU A 51 -0.25 7.97 -41.55
CA GLU A 51 0.47 9.24 -41.59
C GLU A 51 0.96 9.54 -43.01
N THR A 52 1.72 8.62 -43.60
CA THR A 52 2.22 8.79 -44.97
C THR A 52 1.09 8.99 -46.00
N ALA A 53 -0.01 8.25 -45.87
CA ALA A 53 -1.13 8.31 -46.80
C ALA A 53 -1.92 9.62 -46.68
N PHE A 54 -2.19 10.07 -45.45
CA PHE A 54 -2.94 11.30 -45.21
C PHE A 54 -2.13 12.55 -45.54
N GLU A 55 -0.85 12.60 -45.16
CA GLU A 55 0.04 13.73 -45.47
C GLU A 55 0.20 13.95 -46.97
N ALA A 56 0.21 12.87 -47.75
CA ALA A 56 0.21 12.94 -49.20
C ALA A 56 -1.07 13.56 -49.79
N GLU A 57 -2.20 13.49 -49.08
CA GLU A 57 -3.49 14.07 -49.49
C GLU A 57 -3.67 15.51 -48.99
N CYS A 58 -3.36 15.79 -47.73
CA CYS A 58 -3.58 17.10 -47.11
C CYS A 58 -2.43 18.10 -47.31
N GLY A 59 -1.19 17.63 -47.57
CA GLY A 59 0.00 18.49 -47.52
C GLY A 59 0.28 19.07 -46.13
N CYS A 60 -0.19 18.39 -45.08
CA CYS A 60 -0.14 18.76 -43.68
C CYS A 60 0.84 17.87 -42.88
N ASP A 61 1.00 18.14 -41.59
CA ASP A 61 1.83 17.32 -40.67
C ASP A 61 0.90 16.55 -39.72
N LEU A 62 0.87 15.22 -39.79
CA LEU A 62 0.01 14.39 -38.94
C LEU A 62 0.82 13.82 -37.77
N ARG A 63 0.50 14.27 -36.56
CA ARG A 63 1.20 13.83 -35.35
C ARG A 63 0.36 12.89 -34.51
N PHE A 64 0.69 11.60 -34.56
CA PHE A 64 0.17 10.65 -33.59
C PHE A 64 0.88 10.78 -32.24
N VAL A 65 0.10 10.79 -31.16
CA VAL A 65 0.61 10.76 -29.79
C VAL A 65 0.04 9.51 -29.12
N SER A 66 0.93 8.58 -28.75
CA SER A 66 0.55 7.46 -27.90
C SER A 66 0.44 7.95 -26.46
N VAL A 67 -0.77 7.96 -25.93
CA VAL A 67 -1.03 8.56 -24.61
C VAL A 67 -1.38 7.51 -23.57
N ALA A 68 -2.30 6.59 -23.92
CA ALA A 68 -2.67 5.42 -23.11
C ALA A 68 -3.60 4.49 -23.90
N ASP A 69 -3.79 3.25 -23.43
CA ASP A 69 -4.82 2.33 -23.95
C ASP A 69 -6.25 2.90 -23.77
N GLY A 70 -7.18 2.48 -24.64
CA GLY A 70 -8.48 3.13 -24.88
C GLY A 70 -9.23 3.70 -23.67
N VAL A 71 -9.42 2.94 -22.58
CA VAL A 71 -10.12 3.46 -21.38
C VAL A 71 -9.30 4.51 -20.63
N ALA A 72 -7.98 4.33 -20.58
CA ALA A 72 -7.07 5.29 -19.98
C ALA A 72 -6.93 6.58 -20.81
N LEU A 73 -7.15 6.52 -22.12
CA LEU A 73 -7.22 7.68 -23.03
C LEU A 73 -8.33 8.66 -22.61
N LEU A 74 -9.53 8.16 -22.35
CA LEU A 74 -10.65 8.98 -21.88
C LEU A 74 -10.38 9.63 -20.53
N ASN A 75 -9.78 8.87 -19.61
CA ASN A 75 -9.39 9.39 -18.30
C ASN A 75 -8.33 10.50 -18.40
N ARG A 76 -7.40 10.39 -19.34
CA ARG A 76 -6.40 11.42 -19.60
C ARG A 76 -7.06 12.70 -20.10
N LEU A 77 -7.97 12.62 -21.06
CA LEU A 77 -8.69 13.79 -21.58
C LEU A 77 -9.48 14.49 -20.48
N ARG A 78 -10.07 13.75 -19.53
CA ARG A 78 -10.71 14.34 -18.35
C ARG A 78 -9.78 15.14 -17.45
N LEU A 79 -8.49 14.77 -17.40
CA LEU A 79 -7.48 15.50 -16.63
C LEU A 79 -6.99 16.76 -17.37
N GLU A 80 -6.90 16.69 -18.69
CA GLU A 80 -6.52 17.83 -19.53
C GLU A 80 -7.66 18.85 -19.69
N GLY A 81 -8.90 18.38 -19.68
CA GLY A 81 -10.08 19.21 -19.85
C GLY A 81 -10.14 19.87 -21.23
N GLY A 82 -10.74 21.05 -21.31
CA GLY A 82 -10.83 21.82 -22.56
C GLY A 82 -9.51 22.42 -23.07
N ASN A 83 -8.38 22.16 -22.40
CA ASN A 83 -7.05 22.60 -22.80
C ASN A 83 -6.20 21.45 -23.38
N THR A 84 -6.85 20.38 -23.88
CA THR A 84 -6.12 19.29 -24.53
C THR A 84 -5.45 19.76 -25.81
N ASP A 85 -4.24 19.24 -26.09
CA ASP A 85 -3.52 19.49 -27.34
C ASP A 85 -4.01 18.56 -28.47
N ALA A 86 -4.99 17.68 -28.20
CA ALA A 86 -5.52 16.73 -29.17
C ALA A 86 -6.60 17.38 -30.05
N ASP A 87 -6.41 17.32 -31.37
CA ASP A 87 -7.45 17.68 -32.33
C ASP A 87 -8.44 16.53 -32.51
N ILE A 88 -7.92 15.30 -32.60
CA ILE A 88 -8.70 14.07 -32.71
C ILE A 88 -8.28 13.09 -31.64
N VAL A 89 -9.25 12.33 -31.14
CA VAL A 89 -9.01 11.16 -30.31
C VAL A 89 -9.47 9.94 -31.08
N LEU A 90 -8.56 9.01 -31.33
CA LEU A 90 -8.77 7.77 -32.07
C LEU A 90 -8.51 6.59 -31.15
N GLY A 91 -9.42 5.61 -31.11
CA GLY A 91 -9.26 4.40 -30.29
C GLY A 91 -10.13 4.35 -29.05
N PHE A 92 -11.24 5.10 -29.04
CA PHE A 92 -12.38 4.70 -28.19
C PHE A 92 -13.11 3.53 -28.83
N ASP A 93 -13.92 2.84 -28.05
CA ASP A 93 -14.90 1.92 -28.59
C ASP A 93 -16.34 2.36 -28.28
N THR A 94 -17.29 1.65 -28.87
CA THR A 94 -18.72 1.77 -28.59
C THR A 94 -19.09 1.75 -27.11
N ASN A 95 -18.32 1.06 -26.25
CA ASN A 95 -18.61 0.97 -24.83
C ASN A 95 -18.28 2.27 -24.08
N LEU A 96 -17.55 3.20 -24.71
CA LEU A 96 -17.09 4.46 -24.13
C LEU A 96 -17.80 5.69 -24.71
N THR A 97 -18.52 5.57 -25.82
CA THR A 97 -19.07 6.74 -26.56
C THR A 97 -20.05 7.58 -25.72
N ALA A 98 -20.95 6.94 -24.96
CA ALA A 98 -21.90 7.65 -24.09
C ALA A 98 -21.16 8.44 -23.00
N GLU A 99 -20.22 7.80 -22.29
CA GLU A 99 -19.43 8.45 -21.24
C GLU A 99 -18.50 9.55 -21.80
N ALA A 100 -17.95 9.34 -23.00
CA ALA A 100 -17.15 10.33 -23.71
C ALA A 100 -17.99 11.55 -24.10
N ARG A 101 -19.22 11.35 -24.60
CA ARG A 101 -20.16 12.43 -24.94
C ARG A 101 -20.52 13.29 -23.72
N GLU A 102 -20.77 12.66 -22.57
CA GLU A 102 -21.10 13.34 -21.31
C GLU A 102 -19.97 14.26 -20.81
N THR A 103 -18.73 14.05 -21.25
CA THR A 103 -17.62 14.95 -20.88
C THR A 103 -17.73 16.35 -21.48
N GLY A 104 -18.43 16.49 -22.61
CA GLY A 104 -18.54 17.75 -23.36
C GLY A 104 -17.25 18.15 -24.10
N PHE A 105 -16.25 17.27 -24.23
CA PHE A 105 -14.99 17.58 -24.91
C PHE A 105 -14.98 17.33 -26.42
N PHE A 106 -16.03 16.72 -26.97
CA PHE A 106 -16.13 16.35 -28.38
C PHE A 106 -17.16 17.20 -29.12
N ALA A 107 -16.90 17.46 -30.40
CA ALA A 107 -17.75 18.25 -31.27
C ALA A 107 -18.31 17.42 -32.43
N PRO A 108 -19.49 17.78 -32.99
CA PRO A 108 -20.03 17.06 -34.14
C PRO A 108 -19.08 17.07 -35.34
N HIS A 109 -18.88 15.94 -36.01
CA HIS A 109 -17.86 15.78 -37.05
C HIS A 109 -18.23 16.42 -38.41
N GLY A 110 -19.51 16.59 -38.71
CA GLY A 110 -19.99 17.28 -39.92
C GLY A 110 -19.73 16.57 -41.26
N ILE A 111 -19.27 15.32 -41.24
CA ILE A 111 -19.05 14.45 -42.42
C ILE A 111 -20.24 13.49 -42.68
N SER A 112 -20.35 12.97 -43.90
CA SER A 112 -21.31 11.88 -44.21
C SER A 112 -20.75 10.53 -43.77
N LEU A 113 -21.60 9.68 -43.21
CA LEU A 113 -21.26 8.30 -42.81
C LEU A 113 -21.83 7.26 -43.79
N ASP A 114 -22.26 7.66 -44.98
CA ASP A 114 -22.83 6.73 -45.99
C ASP A 114 -21.84 5.64 -46.41
N ALA A 115 -20.54 5.91 -46.30
CA ALA A 115 -19.46 4.95 -46.60
C ALA A 115 -19.14 4.01 -45.43
N VAL A 116 -19.74 4.21 -44.25
CA VAL A 116 -19.50 3.38 -43.06
C VAL A 116 -20.47 2.20 -43.04
N SER A 117 -19.93 1.00 -42.89
CA SER A 117 -20.66 -0.26 -42.79
C SER A 117 -20.10 -1.12 -41.66
N VAL A 118 -20.76 -1.05 -40.49
CA VAL A 118 -20.46 -1.90 -39.33
C VAL A 118 -21.69 -2.74 -38.95
N PRO A 119 -21.51 -3.91 -38.30
CA PRO A 119 -22.64 -4.74 -37.87
C PRO A 119 -23.60 -3.98 -36.94
N GLY A 120 -24.90 -4.02 -37.25
CA GLY A 120 -25.94 -3.26 -36.53
C GLY A 120 -26.18 -1.85 -37.06
N GLY A 121 -25.38 -1.37 -38.02
CA GLY A 121 -25.45 -0.03 -38.57
C GLY A 121 -24.86 1.03 -37.64
N TRP A 122 -24.59 2.22 -38.18
CA TRP A 122 -24.06 3.35 -37.41
C TRP A 122 -24.76 4.65 -37.76
N ASN A 123 -25.12 5.43 -36.74
CA ASN A 123 -25.66 6.77 -36.90
C ASN A 123 -25.34 7.58 -35.64
N ASP A 124 -24.26 8.34 -35.70
CA ASP A 124 -23.77 9.18 -34.61
C ASP A 124 -23.23 10.47 -35.23
N ASP A 125 -23.43 11.62 -34.58
CA ASP A 125 -23.00 12.93 -35.08
C ASP A 125 -21.61 13.36 -34.60
N VAL A 126 -21.00 12.61 -33.67
CA VAL A 126 -19.72 12.91 -33.00
C VAL A 126 -18.68 11.82 -33.24
N PHE A 127 -19.06 10.54 -33.14
CA PHE A 127 -18.14 9.41 -33.20
C PHE A 127 -18.22 8.71 -34.56
N VAL A 128 -17.06 8.57 -35.20
CA VAL A 128 -16.90 7.95 -36.52
C VAL A 128 -16.18 6.61 -36.38
N PRO A 129 -16.79 5.48 -36.75
CA PRO A 129 -16.14 4.18 -36.73
C PRO A 129 -15.00 4.11 -37.74
N PHE A 130 -13.92 3.43 -37.37
CA PHE A 130 -12.82 3.16 -38.29
C PHE A 130 -12.55 1.68 -38.48
N ASP A 131 -12.89 0.84 -37.49
CA ASP A 131 -12.86 -0.61 -37.61
C ASP A 131 -13.81 -1.30 -36.62
N TYR A 132 -13.90 -2.63 -36.73
CA TYR A 132 -14.60 -3.47 -35.76
C TYR A 132 -14.04 -4.89 -35.70
N SER A 133 -14.29 -5.60 -34.60
CA SER A 133 -14.06 -7.04 -34.46
C SER A 133 -14.82 -7.58 -33.25
N HIS A 134 -14.64 -8.86 -32.94
CA HIS A 134 -15.24 -9.51 -31.78
C HIS A 134 -14.15 -10.01 -30.84
N PHE A 135 -14.33 -9.78 -29.54
CA PHE A 135 -13.44 -10.33 -28.53
C PHE A 135 -13.52 -11.85 -28.53
N ALA A 136 -12.36 -12.50 -28.47
CA ALA A 136 -12.24 -13.95 -28.41
C ALA A 136 -11.05 -14.37 -27.56
N ILE A 137 -11.08 -15.61 -27.08
CA ILE A 137 -9.92 -16.22 -26.45
C ILE A 137 -9.10 -16.88 -27.56
N VAL A 138 -7.90 -16.36 -27.79
CA VAL A 138 -6.95 -16.93 -28.74
C VAL A 138 -6.08 -17.93 -28.00
N TYR A 139 -5.84 -19.08 -28.62
CA TYR A 139 -5.11 -20.19 -28.02
C TYR A 139 -4.10 -20.80 -28.98
N ASP A 140 -3.15 -21.51 -28.40
CA ASP A 140 -2.14 -22.27 -29.13
C ASP A 140 -2.62 -23.71 -29.37
N THR A 141 -2.86 -24.06 -30.63
CA THR A 141 -3.34 -25.40 -31.03
C THR A 141 -2.33 -26.53 -30.77
N GLU A 142 -1.03 -26.21 -30.65
CA GLU A 142 -0.03 -27.20 -30.26
C GLU A 142 -0.13 -27.56 -28.77
N THR A 143 -0.71 -26.67 -27.96
CA THR A 143 -0.90 -26.89 -26.52
C THR A 143 -2.32 -27.37 -26.19
N ILE A 144 -3.32 -26.92 -26.93
CA ILE A 144 -4.74 -27.20 -26.68
C ILE A 144 -5.36 -27.86 -27.90
N GLU A 145 -5.47 -29.20 -27.86
CA GLU A 145 -6.05 -29.99 -28.96
C GLU A 145 -7.59 -29.87 -29.05
N ASN A 146 -8.26 -29.82 -27.91
CA ASN A 146 -9.72 -29.74 -27.81
C ASN A 146 -10.12 -28.44 -27.08
N PRO A 147 -10.22 -27.31 -27.80
CA PRO A 147 -10.64 -26.05 -27.18
C PRO A 147 -12.12 -26.13 -26.75
N PRO A 148 -12.51 -25.44 -25.68
CA PRO A 148 -13.91 -25.29 -25.31
C PRO A 148 -14.74 -24.65 -26.43
N THR A 149 -15.97 -25.11 -26.61
CA THR A 149 -16.93 -24.54 -27.60
C THR A 149 -17.94 -23.60 -26.97
N SER A 150 -17.87 -23.39 -25.66
CA SER A 150 -18.74 -22.47 -24.93
C SER A 150 -17.99 -21.75 -23.81
N MET A 151 -18.46 -20.55 -23.45
CA MET A 151 -17.94 -19.81 -22.29
C MET A 151 -18.19 -20.59 -21.00
N ALA A 152 -19.32 -21.30 -20.89
CA ALA A 152 -19.61 -22.14 -19.73
C ALA A 152 -18.60 -23.29 -19.57
N GLU A 153 -18.25 -23.99 -20.65
CA GLU A 153 -17.23 -25.05 -20.65
C GLU A 153 -15.85 -24.48 -20.34
N PHE A 154 -15.52 -23.31 -20.92
CA PHE A 154 -14.28 -22.61 -20.63
C PHE A 154 -14.17 -22.29 -19.13
N LEU A 155 -15.22 -21.75 -18.50
CA LEU A 155 -15.17 -21.41 -17.07
C LEU A 155 -15.24 -22.63 -16.14
N ALA A 156 -15.81 -23.76 -16.57
CA ALA A 156 -15.94 -24.97 -15.75
C ALA A 156 -14.61 -25.73 -15.55
N ASN A 157 -13.61 -25.50 -16.41
CA ASN A 157 -12.34 -26.21 -16.35
C ASN A 157 -11.34 -25.54 -15.40
N GLU A 158 -11.56 -25.68 -14.09
CA GLU A 158 -10.74 -25.04 -13.02
C GLU A 158 -9.25 -25.41 -13.06
N ASP A 159 -8.92 -26.66 -13.44
CA ASP A 159 -7.55 -27.16 -13.61
C ASP A 159 -6.99 -26.91 -15.02
N GLY A 160 -7.73 -26.20 -15.87
CA GLY A 160 -7.37 -25.94 -17.25
C GLY A 160 -6.16 -25.03 -17.41
N HIS A 161 -5.68 -24.93 -18.65
CA HIS A 161 -4.56 -24.06 -19.01
C HIS A 161 -4.76 -22.60 -18.56
N LYS A 162 -3.66 -21.89 -18.29
CA LYS A 162 -3.71 -20.49 -17.84
C LYS A 162 -3.97 -19.53 -18.99
N ILE A 163 -4.51 -18.34 -18.68
CA ILE A 163 -4.82 -17.26 -19.62
C ILE A 163 -4.21 -15.93 -19.16
N ALA A 164 -3.77 -15.09 -20.11
CA ALA A 164 -3.49 -13.68 -19.87
C ALA A 164 -4.68 -12.82 -20.33
N ILE A 165 -5.05 -11.85 -19.52
CA ILE A 165 -6.16 -10.92 -19.80
C ILE A 165 -5.72 -9.48 -19.51
N GLN A 166 -6.50 -8.50 -19.97
CA GLN A 166 -6.22 -7.07 -19.73
C GLN A 166 -7.12 -6.49 -18.63
N ASP A 167 -6.68 -5.39 -18.00
CA ASP A 167 -7.42 -4.70 -16.95
C ASP A 167 -8.57 -3.84 -17.54
N PRO A 168 -9.83 -4.03 -17.10
CA PRO A 168 -10.99 -3.29 -17.64
C PRO A 168 -10.97 -1.78 -17.34
N ARG A 169 -10.07 -1.31 -16.48
CA ARG A 169 -9.93 0.12 -16.15
C ARG A 169 -9.04 0.87 -17.13
N THR A 170 -8.22 0.16 -17.89
CA THR A 170 -7.20 0.75 -18.76
C THR A 170 -7.34 0.29 -20.19
N SER A 171 -7.73 -0.96 -20.43
CA SER A 171 -7.81 -1.57 -21.77
C SER A 171 -9.25 -1.81 -22.22
N THR A 172 -9.54 -1.49 -23.48
CA THR A 172 -10.83 -1.77 -24.14
C THR A 172 -11.10 -3.28 -24.27
N PRO A 173 -10.14 -4.15 -24.63
CA PRO A 173 -10.25 -5.61 -24.45
C PRO A 173 -10.65 -6.06 -23.05
N GLY A 174 -9.97 -5.53 -22.02
CA GLY A 174 -10.28 -5.87 -20.64
C GLY A 174 -11.73 -5.49 -20.28
N LEU A 175 -12.16 -4.31 -20.70
CA LEU A 175 -13.54 -3.84 -20.54
C LEU A 175 -14.52 -4.74 -21.30
N GLY A 176 -14.17 -5.11 -22.53
CA GLY A 176 -14.88 -6.03 -23.40
C GLY A 176 -15.17 -7.37 -22.74
N LEU A 177 -14.16 -8.03 -22.16
CA LEU A 177 -14.36 -9.30 -21.45
C LEU A 177 -15.25 -9.14 -20.21
N MET A 178 -15.08 -8.06 -19.44
CA MET A 178 -15.93 -7.79 -18.28
C MET A 178 -17.40 -7.68 -18.71
N LEU A 179 -17.67 -6.93 -19.78
CA LEU A 179 -19.00 -6.76 -20.36
C LEU A 179 -19.53 -8.04 -21.02
N TRP A 180 -18.67 -8.82 -21.67
CA TRP A 180 -19.03 -10.10 -22.28
C TRP A 180 -19.59 -11.06 -21.24
N LEU A 181 -18.85 -11.26 -20.14
CA LEU A 181 -19.30 -12.08 -19.03
C LEU A 181 -20.55 -11.49 -18.36
N LYS A 182 -20.65 -10.17 -18.23
CA LYS A 182 -21.84 -9.53 -17.66
C LYS A 182 -23.07 -9.73 -18.55
N LYS A 183 -22.92 -9.71 -19.88
CA LYS A 183 -24.00 -9.96 -20.85
C LYS A 183 -24.50 -11.40 -20.79
N LEU A 184 -23.58 -12.36 -20.62
CA LEU A 184 -23.90 -13.78 -20.54
C LEU A 184 -24.53 -14.19 -19.20
N TYR A 185 -23.99 -13.69 -18.08
CA TYR A 185 -24.33 -14.19 -16.74
C TYR A 185 -25.14 -13.21 -15.87
N GLY A 186 -25.26 -11.93 -16.26
CA GLY A 186 -26.04 -10.93 -15.51
C GLY A 186 -25.59 -10.81 -14.04
N ASP A 187 -26.49 -11.08 -13.10
CA ASP A 187 -26.21 -11.03 -11.66
C ASP A 187 -25.29 -12.16 -11.19
N GLU A 188 -25.14 -13.25 -11.96
CA GLU A 188 -24.24 -14.37 -11.67
C GLU A 188 -22.80 -14.14 -12.20
N ALA A 189 -22.52 -12.98 -12.80
CA ALA A 189 -21.18 -12.63 -13.28
C ALA A 189 -20.06 -12.72 -12.22
N PRO A 190 -20.27 -12.41 -10.92
CA PRO A 190 -19.26 -12.62 -9.89
C PRO A 190 -18.75 -14.05 -9.79
N ASP A 191 -19.61 -15.05 -9.99
CA ASP A 191 -19.23 -16.46 -9.95
C ASP A 191 -18.42 -16.83 -11.19
N ALA A 192 -18.75 -16.26 -12.35
CA ALA A 192 -17.96 -16.40 -13.57
C ALA A 192 -16.56 -15.76 -13.41
N TYR A 193 -16.48 -14.57 -12.81
CA TYR A 193 -15.19 -13.93 -12.51
C TYR A 193 -14.34 -14.76 -11.54
N ALA A 194 -14.96 -15.39 -10.55
CA ALA A 194 -14.25 -16.23 -9.57
C ALA A 194 -13.62 -17.45 -10.24
N LYS A 195 -14.39 -18.15 -11.09
CA LYS A 195 -13.90 -19.29 -11.88
C LYS A 195 -12.79 -18.88 -12.85
N LEU A 196 -12.92 -17.70 -13.46
CA LEU A 196 -11.88 -17.16 -14.34
C LEU A 196 -10.61 -16.80 -13.56
N ALA A 197 -10.74 -16.20 -12.37
CA ALA A 197 -9.62 -15.72 -11.55
C ALA A 197 -8.59 -16.82 -11.28
N ASP A 198 -9.05 -18.04 -11.02
CA ASP A 198 -8.18 -19.19 -10.76
C ASP A 198 -7.34 -19.58 -11.99
N ARG A 199 -7.80 -19.26 -13.20
CA ARG A 199 -7.13 -19.54 -14.47
C ARG A 199 -6.26 -18.38 -14.98
N VAL A 200 -6.44 -17.18 -14.45
CA VAL A 200 -5.67 -16.01 -14.88
C VAL A 200 -4.23 -16.08 -14.37
N LEU A 201 -3.26 -16.09 -15.28
CA LEU A 201 -1.84 -16.01 -14.94
C LEU A 201 -1.47 -14.60 -14.51
N THR A 202 -1.95 -13.61 -15.26
CA THR A 202 -1.67 -12.19 -15.05
C THR A 202 -2.74 -11.32 -15.71
N VAL A 203 -2.92 -10.12 -15.17
CA VAL A 203 -3.77 -9.07 -15.73
C VAL A 203 -2.86 -7.91 -16.16
N THR A 204 -2.77 -7.63 -17.46
CA THR A 204 -1.91 -6.57 -18.00
C THR A 204 -2.67 -5.25 -18.16
N PRO A 205 -1.99 -4.09 -18.14
CA PRO A 205 -2.63 -2.79 -18.38
C PRO A 205 -3.17 -2.62 -19.81
N GLY A 206 -2.56 -3.31 -20.78
CA GLY A 206 -2.85 -3.17 -22.21
C GLY A 206 -2.74 -4.49 -22.97
N TRP A 207 -3.26 -4.49 -24.20
CA TRP A 207 -3.32 -5.69 -25.05
C TRP A 207 -1.94 -6.16 -25.50
N SER A 208 -1.07 -5.23 -25.90
CA SER A 208 0.28 -5.51 -26.42
C SER A 208 1.12 -6.37 -25.48
N GLU A 209 1.06 -6.10 -24.16
CA GLU A 209 1.78 -6.88 -23.15
C GLU A 209 1.20 -8.30 -23.01
N ALA A 210 -0.13 -8.43 -22.95
CA ALA A 210 -0.78 -9.74 -22.82
C ALA A 210 -0.56 -10.61 -24.06
N TYR A 211 -0.66 -10.03 -25.25
CA TYR A 211 -0.45 -10.74 -26.51
C TYR A 211 1.01 -11.17 -26.67
N GLY A 212 1.96 -10.31 -26.25
CA GLY A 212 3.39 -10.65 -26.23
C GLY A 212 3.71 -11.86 -25.35
N LEU A 213 3.10 -11.95 -24.15
CA LEU A 213 3.26 -13.13 -23.28
C LEU A 213 2.76 -14.43 -23.96
N PHE A 214 1.67 -14.33 -24.71
CA PHE A 214 1.10 -15.45 -25.44
C PHE A 214 1.99 -15.90 -26.59
N THR A 215 2.40 -14.98 -27.46
CA THR A 215 3.27 -15.31 -28.61
C THR A 215 4.67 -15.77 -28.20
N ASN A 216 5.13 -15.40 -27.01
CA ASN A 216 6.38 -15.89 -26.41
C ASN A 216 6.26 -17.29 -25.78
N GLY A 217 5.05 -17.86 -25.76
CA GLY A 217 4.77 -19.17 -25.14
C GLY A 217 4.75 -19.16 -23.61
N GLU A 218 4.64 -17.98 -22.97
CA GLU A 218 4.56 -17.87 -21.51
C GLU A 218 3.16 -18.25 -20.98
N VAL A 219 2.16 -18.10 -21.83
CA VAL A 219 0.78 -18.47 -21.55
C VAL A 219 0.14 -19.06 -22.81
N PRO A 220 -0.60 -20.18 -22.72
CA PRO A 220 -1.15 -20.86 -23.90
C PRO A 220 -2.47 -20.24 -24.41
N MET A 221 -3.00 -19.22 -23.72
CA MET A 221 -4.22 -18.50 -24.11
C MET A 221 -4.14 -17.03 -23.74
N VAL A 222 -4.83 -16.19 -24.52
CA VAL A 222 -4.95 -14.75 -24.28
C VAL A 222 -6.32 -14.22 -24.70
N LEU A 223 -6.83 -13.23 -23.97
CA LEU A 223 -7.95 -12.43 -24.46
C LEU A 223 -7.47 -11.52 -25.60
N SER A 224 -8.06 -11.70 -26.78
CA SER A 224 -7.74 -10.97 -28.00
C SER A 224 -8.99 -10.92 -28.89
N TYR A 225 -8.85 -11.02 -30.21
CA TYR A 225 -9.93 -10.89 -31.18
C TYR A 225 -10.10 -12.14 -32.04
N THR A 226 -11.28 -12.31 -32.65
CA THR A 226 -11.52 -13.33 -33.67
C THR A 226 -10.63 -13.15 -34.90
N THR A 227 -10.20 -11.92 -35.15
CA THR A 227 -9.33 -11.54 -36.27
C THR A 227 -7.83 -11.75 -36.02
N SER A 228 -7.40 -11.90 -34.76
CA SER A 228 -5.98 -12.03 -34.40
C SER A 228 -5.22 -13.18 -35.09
N PRO A 229 -5.82 -14.37 -35.35
CA PRO A 229 -5.14 -15.42 -36.12
C PRO A 229 -4.64 -14.98 -37.51
N ALA A 230 -5.27 -13.98 -38.13
CA ALA A 230 -4.86 -13.48 -39.45
C ALA A 230 -3.40 -12.97 -39.45
N VAL A 231 -2.95 -12.36 -38.34
CA VAL A 231 -1.56 -11.90 -38.16
C VAL A 231 -0.59 -13.03 -38.46
N HIS A 232 -0.84 -14.19 -37.86
CA HIS A 232 0.04 -15.34 -37.89
C HIS A 232 -0.07 -16.11 -39.22
N ILE A 233 -1.24 -16.12 -39.84
CA ILE A 233 -1.43 -16.71 -41.17
C ILE A 233 -0.67 -15.89 -42.22
N VAL A 234 -0.75 -14.56 -42.16
CA VAL A 234 -0.19 -13.67 -43.18
C VAL A 234 1.30 -13.40 -42.97
N LEU A 235 1.73 -13.07 -41.74
CA LEU A 235 3.12 -12.69 -41.46
C LEU A 235 4.00 -13.90 -41.14
N ASP A 236 3.50 -14.84 -40.33
CA ASP A 236 4.29 -15.98 -39.85
C ASP A 236 4.10 -17.24 -40.70
N GLY A 237 3.07 -17.28 -41.57
CA GLY A 237 2.74 -18.43 -42.40
C GLY A 237 2.26 -19.65 -41.61
N THR A 238 1.63 -19.44 -40.45
CA THR A 238 1.18 -20.51 -39.54
C THR A 238 -0.29 -20.38 -39.15
N ASP A 239 -0.97 -21.52 -39.05
CA ASP A 239 -2.34 -21.68 -38.52
C ASP A 239 -2.34 -22.13 -37.05
N ARG A 240 -1.19 -22.10 -36.38
CA ARG A 240 -1.02 -22.57 -35.00
C ARG A 240 -1.91 -21.84 -34.00
N TYR A 241 -2.09 -20.54 -34.16
CA TYR A 241 -2.88 -19.73 -33.23
C TYR A 241 -4.29 -19.56 -33.76
N GLN A 242 -5.29 -19.93 -32.96
CA GLN A 242 -6.69 -19.94 -33.35
C GLN A 242 -7.55 -19.23 -32.31
N ALA A 243 -8.68 -18.66 -32.74
CA ALA A 243 -9.69 -18.10 -31.83
C ALA A 243 -10.71 -19.17 -31.45
N MET A 244 -11.07 -19.29 -30.17
CA MET A 244 -12.16 -20.16 -29.74
C MET A 244 -13.49 -19.63 -30.28
N ALA A 245 -14.32 -20.50 -30.82
CA ALA A 245 -15.68 -20.17 -31.26
C ALA A 245 -16.68 -20.56 -30.18
N PHE A 246 -17.30 -19.58 -29.52
CA PHE A 246 -18.26 -19.83 -28.45
C PHE A 246 -19.71 -19.79 -28.96
N GLU A 247 -20.45 -20.86 -28.66
CA GLU A 247 -21.87 -21.04 -29.04
C GLU A 247 -22.77 -19.92 -28.51
N GLU A 248 -22.44 -19.31 -27.36
CA GLU A 248 -23.21 -18.20 -26.80
C GLU A 248 -22.99 -16.86 -27.52
N GLY A 249 -22.03 -16.81 -28.43
CA GLY A 249 -21.66 -15.61 -29.17
C GLY A 249 -20.51 -14.81 -28.53
N HIS A 250 -20.01 -13.86 -29.32
CA HIS A 250 -18.87 -13.03 -28.97
C HIS A 250 -19.28 -11.57 -28.77
N TYR A 251 -18.62 -10.90 -27.84
CA TYR A 251 -18.86 -9.47 -27.61
C TYR A 251 -18.11 -8.63 -28.63
N MET A 252 -18.83 -7.73 -29.30
CA MET A 252 -18.28 -6.90 -30.38
C MET A 252 -17.64 -5.63 -29.85
N GLN A 253 -16.57 -5.21 -30.51
CA GLN A 253 -15.98 -3.89 -30.39
C GLN A 253 -16.08 -3.19 -31.74
N ILE A 254 -16.54 -1.94 -31.73
CA ILE A 254 -16.44 -1.03 -32.86
C ILE A 254 -15.56 0.12 -32.39
N GLU A 255 -14.37 0.27 -32.96
CA GLU A 255 -13.47 1.37 -32.60
C GLU A 255 -13.85 2.64 -33.36
N VAL A 256 -13.80 3.77 -32.65
CA VAL A 256 -14.25 5.06 -33.14
C VAL A 256 -13.20 6.14 -32.91
N ALA A 257 -13.26 7.16 -33.76
CA ALA A 257 -12.57 8.43 -33.58
C ALA A 257 -13.56 9.58 -33.45
N ALA A 258 -13.18 10.63 -32.72
CA ALA A 258 -13.95 11.84 -32.61
C ALA A 258 -13.03 13.07 -32.55
N GLN A 259 -13.47 14.16 -33.16
CA GLN A 259 -12.79 15.44 -33.02
C GLN A 259 -13.13 16.08 -31.68
N THR A 260 -12.13 16.71 -31.07
CA THR A 260 -12.33 17.48 -29.84
C THR A 260 -12.98 18.82 -30.16
N THR A 261 -13.49 19.49 -29.13
CA THR A 261 -13.98 20.87 -29.24
C THR A 261 -12.89 21.85 -29.69
N ALA A 262 -11.63 21.61 -29.34
CA ALA A 262 -10.49 22.37 -29.84
C ALA A 262 -10.16 22.00 -31.30
N GLY A 263 -10.16 20.70 -31.62
CA GLY A 263 -9.93 20.21 -32.98
C GLY A 263 -10.99 20.64 -33.99
N ALA A 264 -12.22 20.93 -33.55
CA ALA A 264 -13.26 21.46 -34.42
C ALA A 264 -12.91 22.84 -35.03
N GLU A 265 -11.96 23.59 -34.45
CA GLU A 265 -11.42 24.82 -35.05
C GLU A 265 -10.36 24.54 -36.12
N ASN A 266 -9.79 23.33 -36.13
CA ASN A 266 -8.80 22.86 -37.09
C ASN A 266 -9.50 22.20 -38.31
N PRO A 267 -9.42 22.78 -39.52
CA PRO A 267 -10.11 22.23 -40.69
C PRO A 267 -9.60 20.83 -41.08
N LEU A 268 -8.37 20.47 -40.67
CA LEU A 268 -7.80 19.14 -40.90
C LEU A 268 -8.55 18.05 -40.13
N SER A 269 -9.24 18.37 -39.03
CA SER A 269 -9.94 17.35 -38.24
C SER A 269 -11.07 16.67 -39.01
N ALA A 270 -11.96 17.47 -39.63
CA ALA A 270 -13.03 16.93 -40.46
C ALA A 270 -12.49 16.24 -41.72
N GLN A 271 -11.39 16.75 -42.30
CA GLN A 271 -10.74 16.13 -43.44
C GLN A 271 -10.17 14.74 -43.10
N PHE A 272 -9.50 14.61 -41.95
CA PHE A 272 -8.97 13.33 -41.48
C PHE A 272 -10.08 12.33 -41.17
N LEU A 273 -11.15 12.76 -40.49
CA LEU A 273 -12.29 11.89 -40.22
C LEU A 273 -12.96 11.40 -41.52
N SER A 274 -13.03 12.25 -42.55
CA SER A 274 -13.54 11.82 -43.87
C SER A 274 -12.58 10.83 -44.54
N PHE A 275 -11.27 11.11 -44.54
CA PHE A 275 -10.24 10.22 -45.06
C PHE A 275 -10.28 8.84 -44.39
N MET A 276 -10.50 8.81 -43.07
CA MET A 276 -10.58 7.61 -42.25
C MET A 276 -11.66 6.63 -42.73
N THR A 277 -12.75 7.12 -43.31
CA THR A 277 -13.85 6.29 -43.84
C THR A 277 -13.63 5.80 -45.28
N GLY A 278 -12.58 6.28 -45.95
CA GLY A 278 -12.29 5.95 -47.35
C GLY A 278 -11.15 4.94 -47.53
N PRO A 279 -10.90 4.47 -48.78
CA PRO A 279 -9.92 3.42 -49.06
C PRO A 279 -8.48 3.76 -48.65
N GLY A 280 -8.11 5.04 -48.64
CA GLY A 280 -6.77 5.47 -48.22
C GLY A 280 -6.42 5.08 -46.77
N PHE A 281 -7.42 4.96 -45.90
CA PHE A 281 -7.28 4.47 -44.53
C PHE A 281 -7.76 3.01 -44.40
N GLN A 282 -8.91 2.69 -44.98
CA GLN A 282 -9.58 1.38 -44.83
C GLN A 282 -8.81 0.22 -45.49
N ASP A 283 -7.97 0.48 -46.50
CA ASP A 283 -7.09 -0.55 -47.07
C ASP A 283 -5.93 -0.93 -46.14
N ILE A 284 -5.56 -0.06 -45.19
CA ILE A 284 -4.41 -0.25 -44.29
C ILE A 284 -4.81 -1.09 -43.07
N ILE A 285 -6.00 -0.84 -42.53
CA ILE A 285 -6.47 -1.40 -41.24
C ILE A 285 -6.42 -2.94 -41.16
N PRO A 286 -6.92 -3.71 -42.16
CA PRO A 286 -7.02 -5.15 -42.02
C PRO A 286 -5.68 -5.87 -41.86
N GLU A 287 -4.61 -5.35 -42.47
CA GLU A 287 -3.29 -6.00 -42.43
C GLU A 287 -2.29 -5.31 -41.48
N THR A 288 -2.73 -4.29 -40.72
CA THR A 288 -1.85 -3.57 -39.77
C THR A 288 -2.46 -3.42 -38.38
N ASN A 289 -3.75 -3.10 -38.26
CA ASN A 289 -4.48 -3.13 -36.98
C ASN A 289 -5.15 -4.51 -36.73
N TRP A 290 -5.27 -5.35 -37.78
CA TRP A 290 -5.85 -6.69 -37.71
C TRP A 290 -7.31 -6.71 -37.24
N MET A 291 -8.07 -5.73 -37.72
CA MET A 291 -9.50 -5.53 -37.47
C MET A 291 -10.26 -5.49 -38.81
N MET A 292 -11.57 -5.70 -38.78
CA MET A 292 -12.41 -5.58 -39.98
C MET A 292 -12.58 -4.09 -40.34
N PRO A 293 -12.51 -3.72 -41.63
CA PRO A 293 -12.67 -2.33 -42.04
C PRO A 293 -14.11 -1.86 -41.77
N ALA A 294 -14.28 -0.65 -41.24
CA ALA A 294 -15.59 -0.04 -41.05
C ALA A 294 -16.09 0.71 -42.29
N GLY A 295 -15.27 0.90 -43.33
CA GLY A 295 -15.62 1.62 -44.56
C GLY A 295 -15.24 0.90 -45.86
N GLU A 296 -15.37 1.59 -46.99
CA GLU A 296 -15.07 1.01 -48.30
C GLU A 296 -13.57 0.75 -48.50
N THR A 297 -13.21 -0.47 -48.92
CA THR A 297 -11.86 -0.84 -49.34
C THR A 297 -11.75 -0.82 -50.87
N SER A 298 -10.56 -0.50 -51.41
CA SER A 298 -10.31 -0.54 -52.86
C SER A 298 -10.03 -1.96 -53.37
N LYS A 299 -9.73 -2.90 -52.46
CA LYS A 299 -9.38 -4.29 -52.74
C LYS A 299 -10.15 -5.24 -51.82
N PRO A 300 -10.38 -6.50 -52.25
CA PRO A 300 -10.90 -7.53 -51.35
C PRO A 300 -9.90 -7.78 -50.20
N LEU A 301 -10.43 -8.20 -49.05
CA LEU A 301 -9.62 -8.61 -47.90
C LEU A 301 -8.71 -9.79 -48.27
N ASN A 302 -7.63 -9.94 -47.50
CA ASN A 302 -6.74 -11.07 -47.62
C ASN A 302 -7.52 -12.38 -47.38
N PRO A 303 -7.33 -13.44 -48.20
CA PRO A 303 -8.02 -14.72 -48.01
C PRO A 303 -7.80 -15.37 -46.62
N ALA A 304 -6.78 -14.94 -45.87
CA ALA A 304 -6.61 -15.32 -44.47
C ALA A 304 -7.82 -14.99 -43.58
N PHE A 305 -8.62 -13.98 -43.95
CA PHE A 305 -9.84 -13.60 -43.24
C PHE A 305 -11.02 -14.56 -43.48
N ASP A 306 -11.06 -15.27 -44.62
CA ASP A 306 -12.16 -16.17 -44.98
C ASP A 306 -12.28 -17.39 -44.05
N GLY A 307 -11.19 -17.75 -43.35
CA GLY A 307 -11.10 -18.90 -42.46
C GLY A 307 -11.21 -18.57 -40.97
N LEU A 308 -11.43 -17.30 -40.62
CA LEU A 308 -11.52 -16.86 -39.23
C LEU A 308 -12.91 -17.15 -38.64
N VAL A 309 -13.00 -17.09 -37.31
CA VAL A 309 -14.27 -17.27 -36.61
C VAL A 309 -15.19 -16.09 -36.90
N GLU A 310 -16.32 -16.36 -37.57
CA GLU A 310 -17.44 -15.43 -37.69
C GLU A 310 -18.53 -15.80 -36.65
N PRO A 311 -18.73 -15.00 -35.59
CA PRO A 311 -19.71 -15.33 -34.56
C PRO A 311 -21.14 -15.31 -35.09
N GLU A 312 -21.88 -16.42 -34.95
CA GLU A 312 -23.32 -16.48 -35.30
C GLU A 312 -24.15 -15.51 -34.44
N ILE A 313 -23.75 -15.34 -33.18
CA ILE A 313 -24.38 -14.44 -32.21
C ILE A 313 -23.38 -13.32 -31.88
N THR A 314 -23.79 -12.09 -32.18
CA THR A 314 -23.05 -10.88 -31.81
C THR A 314 -23.67 -10.25 -30.56
N LEU A 315 -22.87 -10.11 -29.51
CA LEU A 315 -23.27 -9.49 -28.25
C LEU A 315 -22.75 -8.06 -28.18
N LEU A 316 -23.62 -7.14 -27.79
CA LEU A 316 -23.25 -5.75 -27.52
C LEU A 316 -24.22 -5.17 -26.47
N PHE A 317 -23.72 -4.37 -25.54
CA PHE A 317 -24.58 -3.53 -24.71
C PHE A 317 -24.87 -2.20 -25.41
N ASP A 318 -26.03 -1.65 -25.10
CA ASP A 318 -26.29 -0.26 -25.42
C ASP A 318 -25.28 0.66 -24.67
N PRO A 319 -24.64 1.64 -25.34
CA PRO A 319 -23.62 2.48 -24.74
C PRO A 319 -24.10 3.24 -23.48
N GLN A 320 -25.35 3.68 -23.44
CA GLN A 320 -25.91 4.37 -22.27
C GLN A 320 -26.00 3.42 -21.06
N THR A 321 -26.43 2.19 -21.30
CA THR A 321 -26.47 1.14 -20.28
C THR A 321 -25.08 0.88 -19.69
N VAL A 322 -24.04 0.84 -20.53
CA VAL A 322 -22.65 0.68 -20.07
C VAL A 322 -22.24 1.89 -19.23
N ALA A 323 -22.45 3.11 -19.70
CA ALA A 323 -22.06 4.33 -18.98
C ALA A 323 -22.68 4.41 -17.57
N GLU A 324 -23.96 4.06 -17.42
CA GLU A 324 -24.66 4.08 -16.14
C GLU A 324 -24.13 3.04 -15.13
N ASN A 325 -23.64 1.89 -15.62
CA ASN A 325 -23.31 0.75 -14.76
C ASN A 325 -21.81 0.40 -14.68
N ARG A 326 -20.96 0.94 -15.58
CA ARG A 326 -19.55 0.54 -15.70
C ARG A 326 -18.81 0.64 -14.37
N ALA A 327 -18.99 1.75 -13.65
CA ALA A 327 -18.32 1.95 -12.36
C ALA A 327 -18.69 0.85 -11.34
N ALA A 328 -19.95 0.42 -11.30
CA ALA A 328 -20.42 -0.64 -10.41
C ALA A 328 -19.89 -2.01 -10.86
N TRP A 329 -19.98 -2.33 -12.15
CA TRP A 329 -19.49 -3.61 -12.68
C TRP A 329 -17.98 -3.77 -12.60
N THR A 330 -17.21 -2.69 -12.79
CA THR A 330 -15.76 -2.71 -12.56
C THR A 330 -15.42 -2.90 -11.08
N ALA A 331 -16.20 -2.32 -10.17
CA ALA A 331 -16.01 -2.57 -8.74
C ALA A 331 -16.31 -4.04 -8.36
N GLU A 332 -17.38 -4.60 -8.91
CA GLU A 332 -17.76 -6.02 -8.76
C GLU A 332 -16.65 -6.95 -9.27
N TRP A 333 -16.14 -6.72 -10.49
CA TRP A 333 -15.03 -7.49 -11.06
C TRP A 333 -13.77 -7.41 -10.19
N LEU A 334 -13.39 -6.21 -9.74
CA LEU A 334 -12.21 -6.00 -8.89
C LEU A 334 -12.34 -6.71 -7.54
N GLU A 335 -13.53 -6.71 -6.95
CA GLU A 335 -13.79 -7.39 -5.67
C GLU A 335 -13.49 -8.88 -5.76
N VAL A 336 -13.87 -9.52 -6.86
CA VAL A 336 -13.67 -10.96 -7.07
C VAL A 336 -12.22 -11.27 -7.45
N MET A 337 -11.66 -10.53 -8.41
CA MET A 337 -10.34 -10.79 -8.98
C MET A 337 -9.17 -10.46 -8.04
N SER A 338 -9.39 -9.67 -6.99
CA SER A 338 -8.35 -9.22 -6.04
C SER A 338 -8.35 -9.94 -4.68
N ARG A 339 -9.13 -11.02 -4.53
CA ARG A 339 -9.23 -11.80 -3.29
C ARG A 339 -7.90 -12.43 -2.89
N SER A 340 -7.12 -11.75 -2.04
CA SER A 340 -5.95 -12.36 -1.40
C SER A 340 -6.39 -13.25 -0.22
N LEU A 341 -5.98 -14.52 -0.23
CA LEU A 341 -6.21 -15.45 0.87
C LEU A 341 -5.75 -14.86 2.23
N ALA A 342 -4.68 -14.07 2.24
CA ALA A 342 -4.17 -13.40 3.43
C ALA A 342 -5.15 -12.35 4.00
N GLY A 343 -5.80 -11.55 3.14
CA GLY A 343 -6.82 -10.60 3.54
C GLY A 343 -8.07 -11.28 4.08
N ILE A 344 -8.50 -12.37 3.44
CA ILE A 344 -9.64 -13.19 3.87
C ILE A 344 -9.36 -13.82 5.24
N LEU A 345 -8.20 -14.44 5.43
CA LEU A 345 -7.83 -15.07 6.69
C LEU A 345 -7.77 -14.06 7.84
N LEU A 346 -7.25 -12.85 7.60
CA LEU A 346 -7.23 -11.79 8.59
C LEU A 346 -8.64 -11.27 8.92
N ALA A 347 -9.45 -11.01 7.89
CA ALA A 347 -10.83 -10.60 8.07
C ALA A 347 -11.62 -11.67 8.83
N ALA A 348 -11.46 -12.95 8.47
CA ALA A 348 -12.09 -14.07 9.17
C ALA A 348 -11.66 -14.15 10.64
N LEU A 349 -10.36 -14.00 10.94
CA LEU A 349 -9.85 -13.99 12.32
C LEU A 349 -10.54 -12.91 13.18
N CYS A 350 -10.72 -11.71 12.63
CA CYS A 350 -11.35 -10.59 13.33
C CYS A 350 -12.87 -10.74 13.39
N LEU A 351 -13.52 -11.09 12.28
CA LEU A 351 -14.97 -11.21 12.15
C LEU A 351 -15.52 -12.36 12.98
N VAL A 352 -14.83 -13.50 13.07
CA VAL A 352 -15.23 -14.60 13.94
C VAL A 352 -15.15 -14.19 15.41
N ALA A 353 -14.06 -13.54 15.82
CA ALA A 353 -13.90 -13.06 17.20
C ALA A 353 -14.98 -12.03 17.59
N VAL A 354 -15.23 -11.05 16.72
CA VAL A 354 -16.25 -10.01 16.94
C VAL A 354 -17.67 -10.60 16.86
N GLY A 355 -17.93 -11.47 15.89
CA GLY A 355 -19.22 -12.14 15.71
C GLY A 355 -19.60 -12.97 16.94
N ALA A 356 -18.65 -13.73 17.50
CA ALA A 356 -18.88 -14.48 18.74
C ALA A 356 -19.28 -13.58 19.92
N LEU A 357 -18.67 -12.39 20.03
CA LEU A 357 -19.02 -11.40 21.06
C LEU A 357 -20.43 -10.84 20.86
N VAL A 358 -20.80 -10.50 19.62
CA VAL A 358 -22.12 -9.94 19.29
C VAL A 358 -23.22 -10.97 19.53
N VAL A 359 -23.02 -12.21 19.08
CA VAL A 359 -23.98 -13.31 19.32
C VAL A 359 -24.16 -13.55 20.82
N GLN A 360 -23.05 -13.59 21.58
CA GLN A 360 -23.11 -13.77 23.03
C GLN A 360 -23.80 -12.60 23.74
N ALA A 361 -23.60 -11.36 23.26
CA ALA A 361 -24.28 -10.18 23.80
C ALA A 361 -25.80 -10.22 23.57
N GLY A 362 -26.23 -10.63 22.37
CA GLY A 362 -27.65 -10.73 22.02
C GLY A 362 -28.40 -11.83 22.80
N GLY A 363 -27.71 -12.91 23.17
CA GLY A 363 -28.28 -14.00 23.98
C GLY A 363 -28.20 -13.78 25.49
N ALA A 364 -27.38 -12.84 25.97
CA ALA A 364 -27.14 -12.63 27.39
C ALA A 364 -28.18 -11.70 28.03
N GLY A 365 -29.14 -12.27 28.77
CA GLY A 365 -29.92 -11.51 29.74
C GLY A 365 -28.97 -10.81 30.73
N GLY A 366 -29.10 -9.48 30.89
CA GLY A 366 -28.29 -8.69 31.83
C GLY A 366 -27.29 -7.72 31.20
N ALA A 367 -27.09 -7.71 29.87
CA ALA A 367 -26.21 -6.74 29.21
C ALA A 367 -26.62 -5.28 29.51
N GLY A 368 -27.93 -4.99 29.54
CA GLY A 368 -28.47 -3.69 29.92
C GLY A 368 -28.12 -3.29 31.37
N ALA A 369 -28.12 -4.24 32.31
CA ALA A 369 -27.77 -3.98 33.69
C ALA A 369 -26.28 -3.60 33.84
N VAL A 370 -25.39 -4.26 33.09
CA VAL A 370 -23.96 -3.92 33.05
C VAL A 370 -23.72 -2.54 32.42
N LEU A 371 -24.46 -2.18 31.36
CA LEU A 371 -24.38 -0.86 30.73
C LEU A 371 -24.85 0.27 31.66
N THR A 372 -25.76 -0.02 32.60
CA THR A 372 -26.19 0.93 33.63
C THR A 372 -25.28 0.98 34.85
N ASP A 373 -24.29 0.09 34.98
CA ASP A 373 -23.37 0.05 36.12
C ASP A 373 -22.44 1.28 36.12
N PRO A 374 -22.47 2.14 37.16
CA PRO A 374 -21.58 3.29 37.28
C PRO A 374 -20.09 2.92 37.27
N VAL A 375 -19.73 1.71 37.68
CA VAL A 375 -18.34 1.21 37.67
C VAL A 375 -17.82 1.08 36.24
N VAL A 376 -18.65 0.60 35.30
CA VAL A 376 -18.26 0.44 33.89
C VAL A 376 -17.95 1.79 33.26
N TRP A 377 -18.81 2.80 33.46
CA TRP A 377 -18.56 4.15 32.95
C TRP A 377 -17.39 4.85 33.64
N ARG A 378 -17.11 4.54 34.91
CA ARG A 378 -15.89 5.00 35.59
C ARG A 378 -14.64 4.44 34.90
N ILE A 379 -14.65 3.16 34.53
CA ILE A 379 -13.54 2.50 33.82
C ILE A 379 -13.35 3.14 32.43
N VAL A 380 -14.43 3.31 31.65
CA VAL A 380 -14.38 3.98 30.34
C VAL A 380 -13.80 5.39 30.46
N ARG A 381 -14.31 6.20 31.40
CA ARG A 381 -13.80 7.56 31.64
C ARG A 381 -12.34 7.56 32.07
N PHE A 382 -11.93 6.61 32.92
CA PHE A 382 -10.54 6.51 33.35
C PHE A 382 -9.63 6.15 32.16
N THR A 383 -10.00 5.17 31.33
CA THR A 383 -9.27 4.82 30.10
C THR A 383 -9.07 6.04 29.20
N LEU A 384 -10.15 6.78 28.89
CA LEU A 384 -10.08 7.96 28.03
C LEU A 384 -9.24 9.09 28.65
N TRP A 385 -9.44 9.36 29.94
CA TRP A 385 -8.73 10.42 30.66
C TRP A 385 -7.23 10.14 30.76
N GLN A 386 -6.88 8.91 31.12
CA GLN A 386 -5.50 8.46 31.18
C GLN A 386 -4.85 8.53 29.79
N ALA A 387 -5.52 8.01 28.75
CA ALA A 387 -4.96 8.02 27.39
C ALA A 387 -4.75 9.44 26.88
N PHE A 388 -5.71 10.34 27.11
CA PHE A 388 -5.58 11.75 26.74
C PHE A 388 -4.35 12.41 27.36
N TRP A 389 -4.17 12.31 28.68
CA TRP A 389 -3.03 12.92 29.36
C TRP A 389 -1.70 12.25 29.00
N SER A 390 -1.67 10.93 28.81
CA SER A 390 -0.49 10.23 28.31
C SER A 390 -0.07 10.74 26.94
N THR A 391 -1.02 10.96 26.03
CA THR A 391 -0.74 11.51 24.69
C THR A 391 -0.25 12.94 24.75
N VAL A 392 -0.95 13.81 25.48
CA VAL A 392 -0.58 15.23 25.61
C VAL A 392 0.84 15.39 26.17
N LEU A 393 1.18 14.65 27.23
CA LEU A 393 2.51 14.69 27.83
C LEU A 393 3.58 14.15 26.88
N SER A 394 3.34 12.98 26.28
CA SER A 394 4.31 12.33 25.40
C SER A 394 4.63 13.17 24.16
N VAL A 395 3.60 13.64 23.45
CA VAL A 395 3.75 14.44 22.23
C VAL A 395 4.26 15.83 22.57
N GLY A 396 3.72 16.47 23.62
CA GLY A 396 4.13 17.81 24.04
C GLY A 396 5.60 17.88 24.42
N LEU A 397 6.13 16.88 25.13
CA LEU A 397 7.55 16.78 25.46
C LEU A 397 8.42 16.34 24.26
N ALA A 398 7.86 15.56 23.35
CA ALA A 398 8.59 15.09 22.17
C ALA A 398 8.85 16.20 21.13
N VAL A 399 7.99 17.23 21.03
CA VAL A 399 8.16 18.39 20.13
C VAL A 399 9.52 19.09 20.35
N PRO A 400 9.84 19.61 21.54
CA PRO A 400 11.12 20.29 21.77
C PRO A 400 12.32 19.33 21.69
N VAL A 401 12.14 18.05 22.05
CA VAL A 401 13.19 17.02 21.94
C VAL A 401 13.50 16.71 20.48
N ALA A 402 12.49 16.57 19.61
CA ALA A 402 12.68 16.35 18.18
C ALA A 402 13.44 17.51 17.54
N ILE A 403 13.07 18.75 17.86
CA ILE A 403 13.78 19.94 17.40
C ILE A 403 15.24 19.95 17.89
N ALA A 404 15.47 19.58 19.16
CA ALA A 404 16.82 19.50 19.73
C ALA A 404 17.68 18.44 19.02
N ILE A 405 17.13 17.26 18.74
CA ILE A 405 17.81 16.18 18.00
C ILE A 405 18.15 16.62 16.57
N THR A 406 17.25 17.34 15.90
CA THR A 406 17.49 17.91 14.56
C THR A 406 18.59 18.98 14.56
N ARG A 407 18.87 19.60 15.71
CA ARG A 407 19.98 20.57 15.89
C ARG A 407 21.31 19.91 16.25
N MET A 408 21.32 18.62 16.58
CA MET A 408 22.57 17.91 16.84
C MET A 408 23.36 17.71 15.54
N ALA A 409 24.69 17.80 15.64
CA ALA A 409 25.58 17.50 14.52
C ALA A 409 25.37 16.06 14.00
N ASP A 410 25.52 15.90 12.68
CA ASP A 410 25.50 14.61 11.99
C ASP A 410 26.69 13.75 12.46
N GLY A 411 26.52 13.02 13.57
CA GLY A 411 27.62 12.32 14.22
C GLY A 411 27.18 11.16 15.11
N PRO A 412 28.12 10.52 15.82
CA PRO A 412 27.85 9.38 16.68
C PRO A 412 26.88 9.71 17.81
N GLY A 413 26.91 10.94 18.34
CA GLY A 413 25.99 11.38 19.40
C GLY A 413 24.53 11.30 18.99
N ARG A 414 24.16 11.86 17.82
CA ARG A 414 22.76 11.79 17.34
C ARG A 414 22.33 10.36 17.06
N ARG A 415 23.22 9.54 16.47
CA ARG A 415 22.95 8.11 16.23
C ARG A 415 22.71 7.35 17.53
N ALA A 416 23.49 7.62 18.57
CA ALA A 416 23.32 7.02 19.90
C ALA A 416 21.98 7.42 20.55
N VAL A 417 21.58 8.69 20.46
CA VAL A 417 20.27 9.15 20.95
C VAL A 417 19.12 8.47 20.22
N LEU A 418 19.17 8.42 18.87
CA LEU A 418 18.13 7.77 18.08
C LEU A 418 18.07 6.25 18.32
N ALA A 419 19.22 5.60 18.55
CA ALA A 419 19.29 4.19 18.93
C ALA A 419 18.68 3.94 20.31
N LEU A 420 19.01 4.78 21.31
CA LEU A 420 18.39 4.71 22.63
C LEU A 420 16.87 4.93 22.55
N PHE A 421 16.40 5.83 21.68
CA PHE A 421 14.97 6.08 21.50
C PHE A 421 14.24 4.97 20.74
N ALA A 422 14.98 4.03 20.12
CA ALA A 422 14.39 2.83 19.55
C ALA A 422 14.15 1.71 20.58
N LEU A 423 14.92 1.71 21.67
CA LEU A 423 14.89 0.64 22.68
C LEU A 423 13.51 0.45 23.36
N PRO A 424 12.81 1.51 23.84
CA PRO A 424 11.53 1.34 24.52
C PRO A 424 10.46 0.63 23.69
N LEU A 425 10.50 0.79 22.36
CA LEU A 425 9.57 0.12 21.45
C LEU A 425 10.00 -1.33 21.16
N ALA A 426 11.30 -1.60 21.15
CA ALA A 426 11.86 -2.91 20.84
C ALA A 426 11.77 -3.89 22.01
N LEU A 427 11.74 -3.38 23.24
CA LEU A 427 11.78 -4.21 24.44
C LEU A 427 10.37 -4.54 24.94
N PRO A 428 10.18 -5.75 25.50
CA PRO A 428 8.93 -6.14 26.16
C PRO A 428 8.44 -5.12 27.19
N GLN A 429 7.16 -4.75 27.11
CA GLN A 429 6.58 -3.72 27.97
C GLN A 429 6.76 -4.06 29.47
N ILE A 430 6.61 -5.33 29.84
CA ILE A 430 6.80 -5.79 31.23
C ILE A 430 8.21 -5.50 31.76
N VAL A 431 9.24 -5.64 30.92
CA VAL A 431 10.64 -5.36 31.29
C VAL A 431 10.83 -3.87 31.55
N ALA A 432 10.30 -3.03 30.66
CA ALA A 432 10.37 -1.58 30.79
C ALA A 432 9.59 -1.06 32.02
N VAL A 433 8.40 -1.60 32.28
CA VAL A 433 7.62 -1.27 33.48
C VAL A 433 8.37 -1.67 34.75
N LEU A 434 9.02 -2.84 34.77
CA LEU A 434 9.88 -3.24 35.88
C LEU A 434 11.09 -2.31 36.06
N GLY A 435 11.68 -1.81 34.97
CA GLY A 435 12.71 -0.77 35.04
C GLY A 435 12.20 0.54 35.66
N VAL A 436 10.98 0.95 35.32
CA VAL A 436 10.31 2.12 35.91
C VAL A 436 10.02 1.90 37.39
N VAL A 437 9.55 0.70 37.79
CA VAL A 437 9.35 0.31 39.19
C VAL A 437 10.68 0.26 39.96
N ALA A 438 11.75 -0.25 39.36
CA ALA A 438 13.08 -0.27 39.97
C ALA A 438 13.65 1.15 40.20
N LEU A 439 13.25 2.12 39.36
CA LEU A 439 13.72 3.51 39.46
C LEU A 439 12.88 4.36 40.42
N TYR A 440 11.54 4.31 40.29
CA TYR A 440 10.59 5.19 40.98
C TYR A 440 9.74 4.47 42.05
N GLY A 441 9.90 3.16 42.24
CA GLY A 441 9.17 2.42 43.27
C GLY A 441 9.57 2.82 44.68
N GLN A 442 8.92 2.25 45.70
CA GLN A 442 9.17 2.60 47.12
C GLN A 442 10.61 2.34 47.58
N ARG A 443 11.32 1.40 46.96
CA ARG A 443 12.76 1.15 47.21
C ARG A 443 13.64 1.56 46.02
N GLY A 444 13.10 2.41 45.14
CA GLY A 444 13.77 2.84 43.92
C GLY A 444 14.85 3.87 44.18
N PHE A 445 15.78 3.98 43.24
CA PHE A 445 16.92 4.90 43.35
C PHE A 445 16.48 6.37 43.49
N VAL A 446 15.47 6.81 42.73
CA VAL A 446 14.97 8.20 42.78
C VAL A 446 14.27 8.48 44.11
N THR A 447 13.47 7.53 44.58
CA THR A 447 12.77 7.62 45.88
C THR A 447 13.77 7.76 47.02
N GLY A 448 14.81 6.91 47.05
CA GLY A 448 15.86 7.01 48.06
C GLY A 448 16.67 8.32 48.00
N LEU A 449 16.80 8.94 46.82
CA LEU A 449 17.41 10.27 46.71
C LEU A 449 16.48 11.38 47.21
N ALA A 450 15.19 11.30 46.89
CA ALA A 450 14.18 12.24 47.35
C ALA A 450 14.06 12.23 48.88
N GLU A 451 14.01 11.05 49.49
CA GLU A 451 13.98 10.87 50.95
C GLU A 451 15.23 11.46 51.61
N ARG A 452 16.43 11.24 51.03
CA ARG A 452 17.68 11.87 51.50
C ARG A 452 17.69 13.40 51.37
N ALA A 453 16.95 13.92 50.39
CA ALA A 453 16.76 15.36 50.20
C ALA A 453 15.61 15.94 51.05
N GLY A 454 14.92 15.11 51.84
CA GLY A 454 13.82 15.52 52.72
C GLY A 454 12.45 15.65 52.03
N PHE A 455 12.26 15.05 50.85
CA PHE A 455 10.99 15.05 50.12
C PHE A 455 10.35 13.65 50.14
N ASP A 456 9.04 13.58 50.40
CA ASP A 456 8.26 12.36 50.21
C ASP A 456 7.83 12.23 48.74
N PRO A 457 8.37 11.26 47.98
CA PRO A 457 8.00 11.08 46.59
C PRO A 457 6.57 10.52 46.46
N PRO A 458 5.81 10.93 45.43
CA PRO A 458 4.46 10.42 45.21
C PRO A 458 4.47 8.92 44.89
N SER A 459 3.40 8.21 45.29
CA SER A 459 3.22 6.79 44.95
C SER A 459 3.29 6.58 43.43
N ILE A 460 4.13 5.63 43.01
CA ILE A 460 4.18 5.17 41.63
C ILE A 460 2.90 4.42 41.22
N TYR A 461 2.17 3.87 42.19
CA TYR A 461 0.93 3.16 41.91
C TYR A 461 -0.24 4.16 41.78
N GLY A 462 -0.93 4.10 40.64
CA GLY A 462 -2.04 4.98 40.25
C GLY A 462 -1.77 5.69 38.91
N LEU A 463 -2.52 6.77 38.66
CA LEU A 463 -2.41 7.54 37.41
C LEU A 463 -0.99 8.05 37.15
N THR A 464 -0.29 8.54 38.18
CA THR A 464 1.06 9.12 38.05
C THR A 464 2.06 8.15 37.45
N GLY A 465 2.14 6.90 37.96
CA GLY A 465 3.04 5.90 37.39
C GLY A 465 2.65 5.49 35.99
N ILE A 466 1.35 5.38 35.70
CA ILE A 466 0.86 5.10 34.34
C ILE A 466 1.32 6.20 33.37
N LEU A 467 1.19 7.48 33.75
CA LEU A 467 1.64 8.61 32.92
C LEU A 467 3.16 8.62 32.73
N ILE A 468 3.95 8.31 33.76
CA ILE A 468 5.41 8.18 33.67
C ILE A 468 5.79 7.05 32.72
N ALA A 469 5.19 5.87 32.89
CA ALA A 469 5.51 4.72 32.04
C ALA A 469 5.08 4.96 30.58
N HIS A 470 3.89 5.51 30.34
CA HIS A 470 3.45 5.83 28.98
C HIS A 470 4.33 6.90 28.34
N THR A 471 4.72 7.93 29.07
CA THR A 471 5.64 8.96 28.54
C THR A 471 7.00 8.35 28.20
N PHE A 472 7.50 7.40 29.02
CA PHE A 472 8.73 6.66 28.75
C PHE A 472 8.68 5.88 27.42
N PHE A 473 7.56 5.22 27.11
CA PHE A 473 7.42 4.52 25.83
C PHE A 473 7.19 5.47 24.65
N ASN A 474 6.32 6.46 24.84
CA ASN A 474 5.72 7.20 23.73
C ASN A 474 6.45 8.49 23.36
N LEU A 475 7.13 9.15 24.30
CA LEU A 475 7.99 10.31 24.01
C LEU A 475 9.08 9.98 22.98
N PRO A 476 9.92 8.94 23.16
CA PRO A 476 10.99 8.66 22.20
C PRO A 476 10.45 8.25 20.82
N LEU A 477 9.31 7.54 20.78
CA LEU A 477 8.60 7.23 19.54
C LEU A 477 8.15 8.51 18.82
N ALA A 478 7.38 9.37 19.50
CA ALA A 478 6.89 10.62 18.95
C ALA A 478 8.04 11.55 18.50
N ALA A 479 9.13 11.61 19.26
CA ALA A 479 10.29 12.42 18.92
C ALA A 479 10.98 11.94 17.64
N ARG A 480 11.05 10.62 17.41
CA ARG A 480 11.62 10.04 16.18
C ARG A 480 10.75 10.30 14.95
N ILE A 481 9.43 10.18 15.09
CA ILE A 481 8.47 10.48 14.01
C ILE A 481 8.59 11.94 13.59
N MET A 482 8.55 12.85 14.57
CA MET A 482 8.68 14.28 14.35
C MET A 482 10.07 14.67 13.83
N HIS A 483 11.14 14.04 14.31
CA HIS A 483 12.49 14.23 13.76
C HIS A 483 12.56 13.79 12.29
N GLY A 484 11.95 12.67 11.94
CA GLY A 484 11.87 12.20 10.55
C GLY A 484 11.17 13.20 9.62
N ALA A 485 10.08 13.83 10.07
CA ALA A 485 9.40 14.88 9.33
C ALA A 485 10.27 16.14 9.16
N LEU A 486 10.96 16.56 10.21
CA LEU A 486 11.89 17.69 10.14
C LEU A 486 13.11 17.40 9.25
N ALA A 487 13.54 16.14 9.17
CA ALA A 487 14.66 15.73 8.32
C ALA A 487 14.36 15.81 6.81
N LEU A 488 13.08 15.93 6.43
CA LEU A 488 12.65 16.13 5.04
C LEU A 488 12.69 17.61 4.63
N VAL A 489 12.82 18.54 5.57
CA VAL A 489 12.91 19.98 5.26
C VAL A 489 14.23 20.24 4.52
N PRO A 490 14.20 20.80 3.29
CA PRO A 490 15.42 21.07 2.54
C PRO A 490 16.35 22.06 3.25
N ALA A 491 17.66 21.88 3.08
CA ALA A 491 18.68 22.68 3.77
C ALA A 491 18.63 24.18 3.38
N GLU A 492 18.05 24.49 2.23
CA GLU A 492 17.87 25.82 1.67
C GLU A 492 16.97 26.68 2.56
N TYR A 493 15.91 26.09 3.15
CA TYR A 493 15.02 26.79 4.09
C TYR A 493 15.78 27.26 5.32
N GLU A 494 16.75 26.48 5.79
CA GLU A 494 17.57 26.88 6.91
C GLU A 494 18.50 28.03 6.57
N ARG A 495 19.17 27.97 5.42
CA ARG A 495 20.07 29.04 4.94
C ARG A 495 19.32 30.35 4.76
N LEU A 496 18.13 30.30 4.15
CA LEU A 496 17.26 31.46 3.97
C LEU A 496 16.81 32.03 5.31
N SER A 497 16.41 31.18 6.26
CA SER A 497 16.00 31.64 7.60
C SER A 497 17.13 32.37 8.34
N ALA A 498 18.38 31.91 8.15
CA ALA A 498 19.56 32.54 8.73
C ALA A 498 19.88 33.89 8.05
N GLN A 499 19.79 33.97 6.72
CA GLN A 499 19.96 35.23 5.98
C GLN A 499 18.94 36.29 6.36
N LEU A 500 17.68 35.89 6.58
CA LEU A 500 16.60 36.78 7.02
C LEU A 500 16.69 37.14 8.52
N GLY A 501 17.67 36.61 9.27
CA GLY A 501 17.83 36.88 10.70
C GLY A 501 16.69 36.35 11.57
N MET A 502 15.97 35.32 11.11
CA MET A 502 14.79 34.80 11.81
C MET A 502 15.16 34.29 13.21
N GLY A 503 14.41 34.75 14.22
CA GLY A 503 14.54 34.26 15.60
C GLY A 503 13.97 32.84 15.78
N ALA A 504 14.28 32.20 16.91
CA ALA A 504 13.87 30.82 17.19
C ALA A 504 12.34 30.62 17.14
N LEU A 505 11.56 31.57 17.66
CA LEU A 505 10.09 31.50 17.63
C LEU A 505 9.53 31.66 16.21
N ALA A 506 10.15 32.52 15.38
CA ALA A 506 9.76 32.70 13.99
C ALA A 506 10.06 31.43 13.18
N ARG A 507 11.24 30.84 13.37
CA ARG A 507 11.64 29.57 12.75
C ARG A 507 10.73 28.43 13.17
N PHE A 508 10.41 28.33 14.46
CA PHE A 508 9.46 27.35 14.98
C PHE A 508 8.09 27.51 14.33
N ARG A 509 7.52 28.72 14.33
CA ARG A 509 6.15 28.97 13.84
C ARG A 509 6.01 28.80 12.32
N LEU A 510 7.03 29.17 11.54
CA LEU A 510 6.94 29.26 10.08
C LEU A 510 7.57 28.07 9.34
N ILE A 511 8.52 27.36 9.97
CA ILE A 511 9.25 26.25 9.32
C ILE A 511 9.04 24.95 10.09
N GLU A 512 9.46 24.89 11.36
CA GLU A 512 9.51 23.63 12.11
C GLU A 512 8.10 23.10 12.43
N TRP A 513 7.18 23.93 12.92
CA TRP A 513 5.82 23.50 13.29
C TRP A 513 4.96 23.13 12.07
N PRO A 514 4.90 23.89 10.97
CA PRO A 514 4.16 23.48 9.78
C PRO A 514 4.66 22.15 9.20
N ALA A 515 5.97 21.92 9.17
CA ALA A 515 6.55 20.66 8.70
C ALA A 515 6.25 19.48 9.65
N MET A 516 6.25 19.73 10.97
CA MET A 516 6.05 18.70 11.98
C MET A 516 4.57 18.46 12.33
N ARG A 517 3.66 19.40 12.07
CA ARG A 517 2.25 19.32 12.49
C ARG A 517 1.53 18.05 11.99
N PRO A 518 1.66 17.62 10.72
CA PRO A 518 1.04 16.36 10.27
C PRO A 518 1.62 15.14 11.00
N ALA A 519 2.93 15.13 11.22
CA ALA A 519 3.62 14.07 11.95
C ALA A 519 3.26 14.05 13.44
N ALA A 520 3.08 15.21 14.06
CA ALA A 520 2.64 15.34 15.45
C ALA A 520 1.19 14.88 15.62
N ALA A 521 0.29 15.18 14.67
CA ALA A 521 -1.08 14.69 14.66
C ALA A 521 -1.12 13.16 14.52
N GLY A 522 -0.34 12.59 13.58
CA GLY A 522 -0.21 11.15 13.43
C GLY A 522 0.38 10.47 14.68
N ALA A 523 1.43 11.06 15.26
CA ALA A 523 2.03 10.57 16.51
C ALA A 523 1.03 10.64 17.68
N ALA A 524 0.22 11.70 17.78
CA ALA A 524 -0.80 11.82 18.82
C ALA A 524 -1.88 10.74 18.67
N ALA A 525 -2.34 10.48 17.45
CA ALA A 525 -3.30 9.42 17.17
C ALA A 525 -2.75 8.03 17.54
N LEU A 526 -1.51 7.73 17.12
CA LEU A 526 -0.82 6.48 17.46
C LEU A 526 -0.63 6.32 18.96
N VAL A 527 -0.10 7.34 19.65
CA VAL A 527 0.14 7.30 21.10
C VAL A 527 -1.17 7.16 21.87
N PHE A 528 -2.24 7.85 21.44
CA PHE A 528 -3.55 7.70 22.06
C PHE A 528 -4.07 6.27 21.94
N MET A 529 -3.98 5.68 20.74
CA MET A 529 -4.37 4.29 20.52
C MET A 529 -3.56 3.34 21.39
N LEU A 530 -2.22 3.46 21.40
CA LEU A 530 -1.35 2.63 22.26
C LEU A 530 -1.68 2.76 23.76
N CYS A 531 -2.13 3.94 24.20
CA CYS A 531 -2.51 4.17 25.59
C CYS A 531 -3.90 3.61 25.94
N VAL A 532 -4.88 3.71 25.04
CA VAL A 532 -6.20 3.10 25.20
C VAL A 532 -6.11 1.59 25.28
N THR A 533 -5.14 1.01 24.55
CA THR A 533 -4.89 -0.44 24.50
C THR A 533 -3.70 -0.87 25.37
N SER A 534 -3.47 -0.17 26.49
CA SER A 534 -2.36 -0.46 27.39
C SER A 534 -2.75 -1.40 28.52
N PHE A 535 -2.31 -2.66 28.41
CA PHE A 535 -2.61 -3.71 29.38
C PHE A 535 -1.53 -3.79 30.47
N ALA A 536 -0.29 -4.11 30.10
CA ALA A 536 0.78 -4.48 31.04
C ALA A 536 1.15 -3.33 31.99
N VAL A 537 1.20 -2.10 31.49
CA VAL A 537 1.52 -0.91 32.28
C VAL A 537 0.47 -0.70 33.37
N VAL A 538 -0.82 -0.75 33.00
CA VAL A 538 -1.93 -0.48 33.92
C VAL A 538 -2.12 -1.63 34.90
N LEU A 539 -1.93 -2.88 34.48
CA LEU A 539 -2.02 -4.04 35.37
C LEU A 539 -1.01 -3.94 36.53
N ILE A 540 0.23 -3.52 36.22
CA ILE A 540 1.31 -3.46 37.21
C ILE A 540 1.27 -2.16 38.03
N LEU A 541 1.01 -1.01 37.39
CA LEU A 541 1.08 0.31 38.03
C LEU A 541 -0.27 0.85 38.49
N GLY A 542 -1.41 0.23 38.16
CA GLY A 542 -2.74 0.75 38.48
C GLY A 542 -3.01 0.86 39.99
N GLY A 543 -2.48 -0.04 40.81
CA GLY A 543 -2.53 0.09 42.27
C GLY A 543 -3.91 -0.05 42.93
N GLY A 544 -4.98 -0.30 42.17
CA GLY A 544 -6.32 -0.59 42.69
C GLY A 544 -7.48 -0.25 41.74
N PRO A 545 -8.75 -0.48 42.17
CA PRO A 545 -9.95 -0.39 41.32
C PRO A 545 -10.30 1.02 40.82
N ARG A 546 -9.64 2.05 41.36
CA ARG A 546 -9.81 3.45 40.93
C ARG A 546 -9.03 3.77 39.66
N ALA A 547 -7.98 3.01 39.37
CA ALA A 547 -7.10 3.18 38.22
C ALA A 547 -7.04 1.88 37.41
N THR A 548 -8.22 1.48 36.93
CA THR A 548 -8.43 0.28 36.10
C THR A 548 -8.91 0.74 34.73
N THR A 549 -8.25 0.29 33.67
CA THR A 549 -8.68 0.49 32.27
C THR A 549 -9.60 -0.63 31.82
N LEU A 550 -10.29 -0.42 30.69
CA LEU A 550 -11.13 -1.41 30.03
C LEU A 550 -10.41 -2.75 29.81
N GLU A 551 -9.13 -2.75 29.45
CA GLU A 551 -8.36 -3.99 29.24
C GLU A 551 -8.10 -4.76 30.54
N VAL A 552 -7.71 -4.07 31.61
CA VAL A 552 -7.49 -4.72 32.91
C VAL A 552 -8.82 -5.21 33.49
N ALA A 553 -9.91 -4.45 33.33
CA ALA A 553 -11.24 -4.87 33.76
C ALA A 553 -11.74 -6.09 32.97
N LEU A 554 -11.46 -6.15 31.66
CA LEU A 554 -11.77 -7.30 30.82
C LEU A 554 -11.01 -8.55 31.29
N TYR A 555 -9.71 -8.42 31.54
CA TYR A 555 -8.90 -9.49 32.11
C TYR A 555 -9.44 -9.96 33.46
N GLN A 556 -9.81 -9.04 34.34
CA GLN A 556 -10.39 -9.37 35.65
C GLN A 556 -11.72 -10.12 35.51
N ALA A 557 -12.60 -9.65 34.63
CA ALA A 557 -13.88 -10.27 34.36
C ALA A 557 -13.74 -11.70 33.82
N LEU A 558 -12.77 -11.97 32.94
CA LEU A 558 -12.56 -13.29 32.35
C LEU A 558 -11.79 -14.26 33.26
N THR A 559 -10.76 -13.77 33.97
CA THR A 559 -9.82 -14.65 34.70
C THR A 559 -10.16 -14.80 36.18
N PHE A 560 -10.69 -13.77 36.84
CA PHE A 560 -10.97 -13.80 38.28
C PHE A 560 -12.46 -13.91 38.57
N ASP A 561 -13.29 -13.10 37.92
CA ASP A 561 -14.74 -13.04 38.23
C ASP A 561 -15.57 -14.06 37.43
N PHE A 562 -15.01 -14.58 36.33
CA PHE A 562 -15.70 -15.44 35.34
C PHE A 562 -17.06 -14.87 34.86
N ASP A 563 -17.22 -13.55 34.88
CA ASP A 563 -18.42 -12.84 34.43
C ASP A 563 -18.34 -12.57 32.92
N ILE A 564 -18.83 -13.52 32.15
CA ILE A 564 -18.78 -13.49 30.69
C ILE A 564 -19.64 -12.36 30.11
N VAL A 565 -20.77 -12.04 30.73
CA VAL A 565 -21.64 -10.96 30.25
C VAL A 565 -20.92 -9.62 30.41
N ARG A 566 -20.30 -9.39 31.58
CA ARG A 566 -19.48 -8.20 31.82
C ARG A 566 -18.29 -8.14 30.87
N ALA A 567 -17.59 -9.24 30.67
CA ALA A 567 -16.46 -9.32 29.73
C ALA A 567 -16.87 -8.94 28.29
N VAL A 568 -17.99 -9.48 27.80
CA VAL A 568 -18.53 -9.16 26.47
C VAL A 568 -18.86 -7.67 26.36
N VAL A 569 -19.57 -7.09 27.33
CA VAL A 569 -19.93 -5.66 27.32
C VAL A 569 -18.69 -4.78 27.36
N LEU A 570 -17.71 -5.09 28.22
CA LEU A 570 -16.45 -4.35 28.30
C LEU A 570 -15.66 -4.42 26.99
N THR A 571 -15.67 -5.58 26.33
CA THR A 571 -15.01 -5.80 25.03
C THR A 571 -15.66 -4.99 23.92
N LEU A 572 -17.00 -4.98 23.86
CA LEU A 572 -17.75 -4.17 22.88
C LEU A 572 -17.58 -2.67 23.14
N LEU A 573 -17.54 -2.24 24.41
CA LEU A 573 -17.23 -0.85 24.77
C LEU A 573 -15.81 -0.47 24.39
N GLN A 574 -14.82 -1.33 24.60
CA GLN A 574 -13.44 -1.11 24.15
C GLN A 574 -13.39 -0.93 22.63
N LEU A 575 -14.07 -1.79 21.86
CA LEU A 575 -14.14 -1.69 20.41
C LEU A 575 -14.85 -0.39 19.95
N ALA A 576 -15.93 0.01 20.62
CA ALA A 576 -16.60 1.27 20.32
C ALA A 576 -15.69 2.49 20.60
N VAL A 577 -14.92 2.45 21.69
CA VAL A 577 -13.94 3.49 22.03
C VAL A 577 -12.82 3.57 21.00
N THR A 578 -12.25 2.44 20.56
CA THR A 578 -11.18 2.43 19.57
C THR A 578 -11.66 2.87 18.19
N ILE A 579 -12.82 2.40 17.73
CA ILE A 579 -13.44 2.86 16.47
C ILE A 579 -13.74 4.36 16.53
N GLY A 580 -14.34 4.83 17.63
CA GLY A 580 -14.64 6.25 17.82
C GLY A 580 -13.39 7.13 17.82
N ALA A 581 -12.30 6.67 18.44
CA ALA A 581 -11.02 7.36 18.44
C ALA A 581 -10.41 7.45 17.03
N VAL A 582 -10.40 6.34 16.29
CA VAL A 582 -9.88 6.31 14.91
C VAL A 582 -10.71 7.21 14.00
N ALA A 583 -12.04 7.15 14.08
CA ALA A 583 -12.93 8.03 13.33
C ALA A 583 -12.65 9.51 13.64
N LEU A 584 -12.51 9.88 14.92
CA LEU A 584 -12.18 11.24 15.34
C LEU A 584 -10.86 11.74 14.75
N PHE A 585 -9.82 10.92 14.75
CA PHE A 585 -8.52 11.29 14.18
C PHE A 585 -8.56 11.39 12.65
N ALA A 586 -9.30 10.49 11.99
CA ALA A 586 -9.53 10.54 10.55
C ALA A 586 -10.26 11.83 10.15
N PHE A 587 -11.33 12.22 10.87
CA PHE A 587 -12.03 13.49 10.66
C PHE A 587 -11.13 14.71 10.89
N ALA A 588 -10.18 14.62 11.82
CA ALA A 588 -9.21 15.69 12.09
C ALA A 588 -8.07 15.77 11.04
N GLY A 589 -8.10 14.95 9.97
CA GLY A 589 -7.10 14.92 8.92
C GLY A 589 -5.77 14.26 9.33
N GLY A 590 -5.76 13.55 10.46
CA GLY A 590 -4.62 12.74 10.89
C GLY A 590 -4.83 11.28 10.49
N SER A 591 -3.78 10.61 10.03
CA SER A 591 -3.79 9.15 9.88
C SER A 591 -2.90 8.51 10.94
N VAL A 592 -3.43 7.47 11.60
CA VAL A 592 -2.65 6.67 12.55
C VAL A 592 -1.47 6.00 11.80
N GLU A 593 -1.70 5.67 10.53
CA GLU A 593 -0.68 5.17 9.63
C GLU A 593 0.44 6.17 9.38
N ALA A 594 0.18 7.47 9.22
CA ALA A 594 1.25 8.47 9.11
C ALA A 594 2.10 8.54 10.38
N GLY A 595 1.47 8.36 11.55
CA GLY A 595 2.13 8.32 12.85
C GLY A 595 3.15 7.20 13.01
N MET A 596 3.08 6.13 12.23
CA MET A 596 4.05 5.05 12.30
C MET A 596 5.28 5.31 11.37
N THR A 597 5.27 6.35 10.52
CA THR A 597 6.30 6.56 9.47
C THR A 597 7.54 7.19 10.05
N ILE A 598 8.67 6.49 9.93
CA ILE A 598 9.98 7.05 10.26
C ILE A 598 10.74 7.22 8.94
N SER A 599 10.66 8.42 8.36
CA SER A 599 11.39 8.76 7.14
C SER A 599 12.88 8.96 7.47
N ALA A 600 13.75 8.17 6.82
CA ALA A 600 15.20 8.32 6.93
C ALA A 600 15.70 9.31 5.85
N GLY A 601 15.49 10.61 6.09
CA GLY A 601 16.06 11.66 5.26
C GLY A 601 17.53 11.91 5.60
N ALA A 602 18.42 11.95 4.59
CA ALA A 602 19.78 12.44 4.75
C ALA A 602 19.76 13.97 4.88
N SER A 603 19.48 14.46 6.09
CA SER A 603 19.66 15.88 6.40
C SER A 603 21.15 16.23 6.27
N ARG A 604 21.49 17.15 5.36
CA ARG A 604 22.78 17.86 5.37
C ARG A 604 22.51 19.25 5.90
N ARG A 605 23.02 19.56 7.09
CA ARG A 605 22.73 20.85 7.75
C ARG A 605 23.84 21.89 7.57
N PHE A 606 23.44 23.16 7.54
CA PHE A 606 24.28 24.35 7.67
C PHE A 606 24.28 24.82 9.13
N ALA A 607 25.46 24.87 9.77
CA ALA A 607 25.61 25.23 11.18
C ALA A 607 25.55 26.76 11.37
N GLY A 608 24.44 27.27 11.91
CA GLY A 608 24.25 28.72 12.14
C GLY A 608 23.44 29.08 13.38
N ASP A 609 23.28 28.18 14.35
CA ASP A 609 22.48 28.46 15.56
C ASP A 609 23.29 29.29 16.59
N ARG A 610 22.60 30.21 17.28
CA ARG A 610 23.19 30.99 18.38
C ARG A 610 23.61 30.07 19.55
N PRO A 611 24.69 30.39 20.30
CA PRO A 611 25.23 29.52 21.36
C PRO A 611 24.21 29.15 22.45
N ALA A 612 23.32 30.09 22.83
CA ALA A 612 22.25 29.82 23.80
C ALA A 612 21.25 28.75 23.33
N GLY A 613 20.96 28.70 22.02
CA GLY A 613 20.07 27.69 21.43
C GLY A 613 20.69 26.29 21.42
N ALA A 614 22.01 26.21 21.22
CA ALA A 614 22.77 24.96 21.30
C ALA A 614 22.81 24.40 22.73
N ILE A 615 23.00 25.26 23.74
CA ILE A 615 22.99 24.85 25.16
C ILE A 615 21.61 24.32 25.56
N LEU A 616 20.53 25.03 25.22
CA LEU A 616 19.17 24.57 25.52
C LEU A 616 18.85 23.26 24.81
N GLY A 617 19.21 23.13 23.53
CA GLY A 617 19.04 21.87 22.79
C GLY A 617 19.83 20.71 23.40
N GLY A 618 21.07 20.96 23.83
CA GLY A 618 21.90 19.99 24.54
C GLY A 618 21.28 19.56 25.88
N ALA A 619 20.79 20.51 26.68
CA ALA A 619 20.13 20.24 27.95
C ALA A 619 18.84 19.42 27.79
N LEU A 620 17.98 19.78 26.83
CA LEU A 620 16.76 19.03 26.51
C LEU A 620 17.07 17.61 26.06
N THR A 621 18.08 17.45 25.20
CA THR A 621 18.52 16.13 24.73
C THR A 621 19.06 15.30 25.89
N LEU A 622 19.90 15.88 26.76
CA LEU A 622 20.45 15.19 27.93
C LEU A 622 19.34 14.76 28.89
N MET A 623 18.37 15.62 29.18
CA MET A 623 17.21 15.27 30.01
C MET A 623 16.42 14.10 29.42
N ALA A 624 16.16 14.12 28.11
CA ALA A 624 15.44 13.05 27.44
C ALA A 624 16.24 11.73 27.44
N VAL A 625 17.56 11.79 27.23
CA VAL A 625 18.46 10.63 27.33
C VAL A 625 18.48 10.06 28.74
N LEU A 626 18.54 10.90 29.78
CA LEU A 626 18.49 10.44 31.17
C LEU A 626 17.14 9.81 31.50
N TYR A 627 16.03 10.42 31.07
CA TYR A 627 14.69 9.92 31.32
C TYR A 627 14.45 8.55 30.65
N VAL A 628 14.85 8.39 29.39
CA VAL A 628 14.71 7.12 28.65
C VAL A 628 15.77 6.10 29.05
N GLY A 629 16.99 6.52 29.35
CA GLY A 629 18.09 5.63 29.71
C GLY A 629 17.97 5.06 31.13
N ALA A 630 17.47 5.84 32.09
CA ALA A 630 17.50 5.46 33.50
C ALA A 630 16.73 4.16 33.82
N PRO A 631 15.53 3.89 33.29
CA PRO A 631 14.84 2.61 33.54
C PRO A 631 15.64 1.39 33.03
N PHE A 632 16.38 1.52 31.93
CA PHE A 632 17.24 0.45 31.42
C PHE A 632 18.46 0.20 32.32
N VAL A 633 19.06 1.27 32.84
CA VAL A 633 20.14 1.16 33.81
C VAL A 633 19.62 0.54 35.11
N ALA A 634 18.41 0.93 35.55
CA ALA A 634 17.79 0.41 36.77
C ALA A 634 17.48 -1.10 36.68
N ILE A 635 16.95 -1.57 35.54
CA ILE A 635 16.71 -3.01 35.34
C ILE A 635 18.03 -3.80 35.20
N LEU A 636 19.05 -3.21 34.56
CA LEU A 636 20.38 -3.82 34.48
C LEU A 636 20.99 -3.98 35.87
N ALA A 637 20.96 -2.93 36.69
CA ALA A 637 21.49 -2.97 38.05
C ALA A 637 20.71 -3.97 38.94
N SER A 638 19.38 -3.93 38.89
CA SER A 638 18.52 -4.81 39.70
C SER A 638 18.60 -6.27 39.26
N GLY A 639 18.71 -6.52 37.95
CA GLY A 639 18.84 -7.87 37.39
C GLY A 639 20.22 -8.47 37.65
N LEU A 640 21.31 -7.69 37.56
CA LEU A 640 22.66 -8.17 37.91
C LEU A 640 22.82 -8.46 39.41
N ALA A 641 22.03 -7.82 40.25
CA ALA A 641 21.98 -8.12 41.68
C ALA A 641 21.20 -9.42 42.01
N SER A 642 20.53 -10.03 41.02
CA SER A 642 19.82 -11.31 41.18
C SER A 642 20.73 -12.52 40.94
N ASP A 643 20.36 -13.69 41.44
CA ASP A 643 21.08 -14.94 41.19
C ASP A 643 20.75 -15.50 39.79
N LEU A 644 21.33 -14.89 38.76
CA LEU A 644 21.12 -15.26 37.36
C LEU A 644 21.52 -16.71 37.08
N THR A 645 22.55 -17.21 37.77
CA THR A 645 23.01 -18.59 37.64
C THR A 645 21.95 -19.58 38.09
N ASP A 646 21.36 -19.39 39.27
CA ASP A 646 20.28 -20.24 39.74
C ASP A 646 19.06 -20.14 38.82
N LEU A 647 18.67 -18.91 38.43
CA LEU A 647 17.53 -18.68 37.56
C LEU A 647 17.66 -19.41 36.20
N ILE A 648 18.82 -19.37 35.55
CA ILE A 648 19.02 -20.03 34.25
C ILE A 648 19.02 -21.56 34.38
N VAL A 649 19.48 -22.10 35.51
CA VAL A 649 19.52 -23.56 35.73
C VAL A 649 18.12 -24.12 35.99
N GLN A 650 17.21 -23.32 36.57
CA GLN A 650 15.84 -23.75 36.87
C GLN A 650 15.13 -24.30 35.61
N PRO A 651 14.60 -25.55 35.65
CA PRO A 651 13.92 -26.16 34.50
C PRO A 651 12.72 -25.35 33.99
N ARG A 652 11.98 -24.71 34.92
CA ARG A 652 10.83 -23.86 34.58
C ARG A 652 11.23 -22.64 33.75
N VAL A 653 12.35 -21.99 34.08
CA VAL A 653 12.85 -20.82 33.35
C VAL A 653 13.29 -21.22 31.95
N ARG A 654 14.05 -22.31 31.80
CA ARG A 654 14.48 -22.80 30.47
C ARG A 654 13.31 -23.20 29.59
N ARG A 655 12.31 -23.88 30.15
CA ARG A 655 11.07 -24.20 29.42
C ARG A 655 10.36 -22.93 28.99
N ALA A 656 10.21 -21.94 29.88
CA ALA A 656 9.58 -20.67 29.55
C ALA A 656 10.33 -19.89 28.46
N MET A 657 11.67 -19.89 28.47
CA MET A 657 12.49 -19.29 27.40
C MET A 657 12.24 -19.98 26.05
N LEU A 658 12.28 -21.32 26.02
CA LEU A 658 12.05 -22.09 24.79
C LEU A 658 10.63 -21.94 24.25
N THR A 659 9.62 -21.98 25.13
CA THR A 659 8.22 -21.78 24.74
C THR A 659 8.00 -20.35 24.21
N SER A 660 8.58 -19.34 24.85
CA SER A 660 8.49 -17.95 24.36
C SER A 660 9.15 -17.80 22.99
N LEU A 661 10.33 -18.38 22.79
CA LEU A 661 11.03 -18.32 21.51
C LEU A 661 10.29 -19.08 20.40
N GLY A 662 9.76 -20.27 20.71
CA GLY A 662 9.01 -21.09 19.76
C GLY A 662 7.70 -20.43 19.31
N LEU A 663 6.86 -20.02 20.26
CA LEU A 663 5.61 -19.31 19.95
C LEU A 663 5.89 -17.99 19.23
N GLY A 664 6.90 -17.25 19.68
CA GLY A 664 7.31 -15.99 19.07
C GLY A 664 7.81 -16.15 17.63
N LEU A 665 8.60 -17.20 17.34
CA LEU A 665 9.08 -17.47 15.98
C LEU A 665 7.93 -17.83 15.04
N CYS A 666 7.00 -18.66 15.48
CA CYS A 666 5.81 -19.00 14.71
C CYS A 666 4.94 -17.78 14.44
N ALA A 667 4.70 -16.95 15.46
CA ALA A 667 3.93 -15.70 15.32
C ALA A 667 4.63 -14.71 14.37
N ALA A 668 5.95 -14.54 14.50
CA ALA A 668 6.73 -13.65 13.66
C ALA A 668 6.77 -14.12 12.19
N ALA A 669 6.95 -15.42 11.95
CA ALA A 669 6.92 -15.99 10.62
C ALA A 669 5.55 -15.82 9.95
N LEU A 670 4.46 -16.07 10.70
CA LEU A 670 3.10 -15.86 10.22
C LEU A 670 2.82 -14.37 9.92
N ALA A 671 3.21 -13.46 10.81
CA ALA A 671 3.04 -12.02 10.62
C ALA A 671 3.77 -11.51 9.37
N VAL A 672 5.04 -11.92 9.19
CA VAL A 672 5.85 -11.54 8.04
C VAL A 672 5.31 -12.15 6.75
N GLY A 673 4.84 -13.41 6.78
CA GLY A 673 4.22 -14.06 5.64
C GLY A 673 2.93 -13.36 5.17
N LEU A 674 2.04 -13.03 6.10
CA LEU A 674 0.81 -12.28 5.81
C LEU A 674 1.12 -10.86 5.31
N ALA A 675 2.02 -10.15 5.99
CA ALA A 675 2.45 -8.82 5.58
C ALA A 675 3.09 -8.81 4.19
N TYR A 676 3.91 -9.81 3.87
CA TYR A 676 4.50 -9.98 2.54
C TYR A 676 3.42 -10.22 1.47
N ALA A 677 2.48 -11.14 1.71
CA ALA A 677 1.41 -11.45 0.76
C ALA A 677 0.54 -10.22 0.44
N LEU A 678 0.11 -9.49 1.48
CA LEU A 678 -0.66 -8.24 1.31
C LEU A 678 0.16 -7.15 0.61
N SER A 679 1.42 -6.97 1.01
CA SER A 679 2.31 -5.94 0.44
C SER A 679 2.64 -6.20 -1.02
N ARG A 680 2.79 -7.48 -1.41
CA ARG A 680 3.04 -7.89 -2.78
C ARG A 680 1.84 -7.57 -3.69
N GLY A 681 0.64 -8.00 -3.30
CA GLY A 681 -0.57 -7.69 -4.07
C GLY A 681 -0.82 -6.18 -4.19
N ALA A 682 -0.60 -5.43 -3.11
CA ALA A 682 -0.68 -3.97 -3.15
C ALA A 682 0.37 -3.35 -4.10
N ALA A 683 1.62 -3.83 -4.07
CA ALA A 683 2.70 -3.29 -4.89
C ALA A 683 2.55 -3.60 -6.39
N GLU A 684 2.12 -4.82 -6.74
CA GLU A 684 1.83 -5.21 -8.13
C GLU A 684 0.73 -4.28 -8.71
N MET A 685 -0.36 -4.03 -7.97
CA MET A 685 -1.41 -3.11 -8.41
C MET A 685 -0.97 -1.64 -8.45
N ALA A 686 -0.06 -1.22 -7.58
CA ALA A 686 0.46 0.16 -7.58
C ALA A 686 1.39 0.40 -8.77
N ALA A 687 2.23 -0.57 -9.13
CA ALA A 687 3.14 -0.47 -10.27
C ALA A 687 2.41 -0.38 -11.63
N GLY A 688 1.24 -1.01 -11.75
CA GLY A 688 0.36 -0.86 -12.91
C GLY A 688 -0.29 0.53 -13.05
N ARG A 689 -0.17 1.42 -12.04
CA ARG A 689 -0.91 2.70 -11.95
C ARG A 689 -0.07 3.96 -12.04
N ARG A 690 1.07 3.90 -12.71
CA ARG A 690 1.98 5.06 -12.85
C ARG A 690 1.33 6.31 -13.45
N PHE A 691 0.12 6.21 -14.03
CA PHE A 691 -0.62 7.31 -14.65
C PHE A 691 -2.08 7.51 -14.18
N SER A 692 -2.60 6.72 -13.22
CA SER A 692 -3.94 6.93 -12.65
C SER A 692 -3.85 7.40 -11.19
N GLY A 693 -4.35 8.61 -10.94
CA GLY A 693 -4.01 9.35 -9.71
C GLY A 693 -4.59 8.81 -8.40
N ARG A 694 -5.69 8.04 -8.41
CA ARG A 694 -6.36 7.58 -7.18
C ARG A 694 -6.12 6.09 -6.91
N PRO A 695 -5.73 5.72 -5.68
CA PRO A 695 -5.67 4.33 -5.29
C PRO A 695 -7.07 3.71 -5.35
N ALA A 696 -7.12 2.47 -5.82
CA ALA A 696 -8.35 1.69 -5.94
C ALA A 696 -8.81 1.30 -4.55
N PHE A 697 -10.10 1.04 -4.40
CA PHE A 697 -10.65 0.58 -3.13
C PHE A 697 -9.91 -0.68 -2.62
N THR A 698 -9.58 -1.62 -3.50
CA THR A 698 -8.88 -2.87 -3.18
C THR A 698 -7.43 -2.66 -2.73
N GLU A 699 -6.68 -1.76 -3.38
CA GLU A 699 -5.35 -1.34 -2.90
C GLU A 699 -5.46 -0.66 -1.55
N THR A 700 -6.44 0.22 -1.38
CA THR A 700 -6.70 0.88 -0.09
C THR A 700 -7.01 -0.15 0.97
N VAL A 701 -7.81 -1.17 0.65
CA VAL A 701 -8.13 -2.29 1.56
C VAL A 701 -6.90 -3.12 1.86
N LEU A 702 -6.08 -3.49 0.88
CA LEU A 702 -4.88 -4.33 1.08
C LEU A 702 -3.78 -3.60 1.83
N THR A 703 -3.63 -2.29 1.61
CA THR A 703 -2.69 -1.43 2.34
C THR A 703 -3.18 -1.10 3.75
N SER A 704 -4.50 -0.95 3.95
CA SER A 704 -5.11 -0.66 5.26
C SER A 704 -5.46 -1.92 6.07
N ALA A 705 -5.46 -3.11 5.47
CA ALA A 705 -5.82 -4.35 6.17
C ALA A 705 -4.93 -4.62 7.41
N PRO A 706 -3.60 -4.44 7.36
CA PRO A 706 -2.76 -4.56 8.55
C PRO A 706 -3.10 -3.54 9.65
N SER A 707 -3.64 -2.37 9.30
CA SER A 707 -3.99 -1.33 10.28
C SER A 707 -5.34 -1.57 10.96
N LEU A 708 -6.20 -2.46 10.44
CA LEU A 708 -7.44 -2.89 11.11
C LEU A 708 -7.17 -3.52 12.49
N ILE A 709 -6.05 -4.22 12.64
CA ILE A 709 -5.65 -4.80 13.93
C ILE A 709 -5.33 -3.72 14.96
N LEU A 710 -4.93 -2.52 14.52
CA LEU A 710 -4.72 -1.40 15.41
C LEU A 710 -6.05 -0.89 16.01
N VAL A 711 -7.17 -1.15 15.33
CA VAL A 711 -8.52 -0.84 15.79
C VAL A 711 -9.05 -1.91 16.76
N VAL A 712 -8.67 -3.17 16.55
CA VAL A 712 -9.12 -4.32 17.36
C VAL A 712 -7.98 -4.79 18.28
N PRO A 713 -7.98 -4.41 19.57
CA PRO A 713 -6.88 -4.73 20.48
C PRO A 713 -6.63 -6.24 20.59
N PRO A 714 -5.38 -6.70 20.79
CA PRO A 714 -5.06 -8.12 20.92
C PRO A 714 -5.88 -8.84 22.00
N ILE A 715 -6.14 -8.17 23.13
CA ILE A 715 -6.95 -8.72 24.22
C ILE A 715 -8.42 -8.90 23.83
N VAL A 716 -8.95 -8.06 22.91
CA VAL A 716 -10.31 -8.19 22.37
C VAL A 716 -10.39 -9.39 21.44
N ILE A 717 -9.40 -9.58 20.57
CA ILE A 717 -9.32 -10.78 19.70
C ILE A 717 -9.21 -12.04 20.57
N ALA A 718 -8.34 -12.03 21.58
CA ALA A 718 -8.18 -13.10 22.54
C ALA A 718 -9.50 -13.41 23.28
N ALA A 719 -10.20 -12.40 23.81
CA ALA A 719 -11.47 -12.57 24.49
C ALA A 719 -12.57 -13.13 23.56
N GLY A 720 -12.67 -12.63 22.33
CA GLY A 720 -13.63 -13.13 21.34
C GLY A 720 -13.40 -14.59 21.01
N TRP A 721 -12.14 -15.00 20.77
CA TRP A 721 -11.78 -16.39 20.54
C TRP A 721 -11.96 -17.28 21.77
N PHE A 722 -11.69 -16.78 22.98
CA PHE A 722 -11.99 -17.48 24.22
C PHE A 722 -13.50 -17.82 24.30
N ILE A 723 -14.36 -16.85 23.98
CA ILE A 723 -15.81 -17.01 24.01
C ILE A 723 -16.31 -17.93 22.90
N ALA A 724 -15.73 -17.88 21.71
CA ALA A 724 -16.08 -18.77 20.60
C ALA A 724 -15.68 -20.22 20.86
N LEU A 725 -14.48 -20.47 21.40
CA LEU A 725 -13.94 -21.82 21.53
C LEU A 725 -14.43 -22.55 22.77
N ARG A 726 -14.81 -21.84 23.85
CA ARG A 726 -15.25 -22.47 25.10
C ARG A 726 -16.44 -23.42 24.96
N THR A 727 -17.27 -23.24 23.93
CA THR A 727 -18.44 -24.09 23.67
C THR A 727 -18.12 -25.30 22.79
N VAL A 728 -16.94 -25.32 22.17
CA VAL A 728 -16.54 -26.33 21.16
C VAL A 728 -15.40 -27.22 21.68
N THR A 729 -14.44 -26.65 22.39
CA THR A 729 -13.24 -27.37 22.86
C THR A 729 -12.72 -26.80 24.18
N ASN A 730 -11.77 -27.50 24.80
CA ASN A 730 -11.01 -26.95 25.91
C ASN A 730 -10.08 -25.84 25.39
N VAL A 731 -10.35 -24.62 25.86
CA VAL A 731 -9.66 -23.40 25.40
C VAL A 731 -8.15 -23.45 25.69
N TYR A 732 -7.73 -24.14 26.76
CA TYR A 732 -6.31 -24.24 27.12
C TYR A 732 -5.50 -25.11 26.14
N ASP A 733 -6.13 -26.07 25.47
CA ASP A 733 -5.47 -26.88 24.45
C ASP A 733 -5.26 -26.07 23.16
N ALA A 734 -6.15 -25.10 22.90
CA ALA A 734 -6.03 -24.16 21.80
C ALA A 734 -5.07 -22.98 22.08
N ALA A 735 -4.60 -22.82 23.32
CA ALA A 735 -3.81 -21.67 23.76
C ALA A 735 -2.56 -21.39 22.90
N PRO A 736 -1.72 -22.38 22.50
CA PRO A 736 -0.57 -22.12 21.63
C PRO A 736 -0.96 -21.49 20.30
N TYR A 737 -2.03 -21.97 19.67
CA TYR A 737 -2.51 -21.47 18.38
C TYR A 737 -3.06 -20.05 18.51
N LEU A 738 -3.82 -19.77 19.57
CA LEU A 738 -4.36 -18.44 19.85
C LEU A 738 -3.26 -17.42 20.12
N VAL A 739 -2.24 -17.79 20.89
CA VAL A 739 -1.07 -16.94 21.13
C VAL A 739 -0.36 -16.64 19.82
N ILE A 740 -0.15 -17.65 18.95
CA ILE A 740 0.51 -17.46 17.66
C ILE A 740 -0.31 -16.52 16.74
N THR A 741 -1.61 -16.76 16.58
CA THR A 741 -2.45 -16.00 15.64
C THR A 741 -2.68 -14.57 16.11
N VAL A 742 -2.96 -14.36 17.40
CA VAL A 742 -3.18 -13.01 17.95
C VAL A 742 -1.89 -12.19 17.96
N ASN A 743 -0.74 -12.79 18.33
CA ASN A 743 0.54 -12.09 18.26
C ASN A 743 0.99 -11.83 16.82
N ALA A 744 0.69 -12.75 15.89
CA ALA A 744 0.96 -12.52 14.48
C ALA A 744 0.14 -11.35 13.93
N ALA A 745 -1.15 -11.29 14.27
CA ALA A 745 -2.01 -10.16 13.94
C ALA A 745 -1.42 -8.86 14.51
N MET A 746 -1.11 -8.81 15.81
CA MET A 746 -0.53 -7.62 16.46
C MET A 746 0.77 -7.14 15.80
N ALA A 747 1.64 -8.06 15.36
CA ALA A 747 2.92 -7.73 14.74
C ALA A 747 2.83 -7.32 13.26
N MET A 748 1.76 -7.72 12.57
CA MET A 748 1.56 -7.48 11.15
C MET A 748 1.64 -6.00 10.71
N PRO A 749 0.98 -5.01 11.37
CA PRO A 749 1.07 -3.62 10.93
C PRO A 749 2.51 -3.08 10.92
N PHE A 750 3.33 -3.54 11.87
CA PHE A 750 4.74 -3.18 11.93
C PHE A 750 5.55 -3.90 10.84
N ALA A 751 5.30 -5.20 10.63
CA ALA A 751 5.97 -5.96 9.57
C ALA A 751 5.66 -5.39 8.16
N ALA A 752 4.38 -5.11 7.87
CA ALA A 752 3.94 -4.52 6.60
C ALA A 752 4.62 -3.17 6.34
N ARG A 753 4.83 -2.37 7.38
CA ARG A 753 5.51 -1.08 7.25
C ARG A 753 6.99 -1.18 6.86
N LEU A 754 7.68 -2.25 7.26
CA LEU A 754 9.05 -2.48 6.82
C LEU A 754 9.10 -3.06 5.40
N ILE A 755 8.14 -3.93 5.05
CA ILE A 755 8.16 -4.70 3.81
C ILE A 755 7.58 -3.90 2.63
N HIS A 756 6.44 -3.23 2.81
CA HIS A 756 5.68 -2.60 1.73
C HIS A 756 6.45 -1.51 0.97
N PRO A 757 7.14 -0.55 1.63
CA PRO A 757 7.91 0.46 0.89
C PRO A 757 9.07 -0.13 0.09
N ALA A 758 9.70 -1.20 0.60
CA ALA A 758 10.78 -1.89 -0.09
C ALA A 758 10.26 -2.71 -1.27
N MET A 759 9.05 -3.28 -1.16
CA MET A 759 8.37 -3.98 -2.23
C MET A 759 7.98 -3.03 -3.37
N LEU A 760 7.34 -1.90 -3.04
CA LEU A 760 6.99 -0.86 -4.01
C LEU A 760 8.24 -0.37 -4.76
N ALA A 761 9.31 -0.06 -4.04
CA ALA A 761 10.56 0.37 -4.67
C ALA A 761 11.19 -0.71 -5.56
N ALA A 762 11.08 -1.99 -5.20
CA ALA A 762 11.54 -3.09 -6.03
C ALA A 762 10.73 -3.20 -7.33
N GLU A 763 9.41 -3.04 -7.21
CA GLU A 763 8.46 -3.15 -8.31
C GLU A 763 8.58 -1.96 -9.29
N GLU A 764 8.65 -0.74 -8.77
CA GLU A 764 8.85 0.49 -9.55
C GLU A 764 10.16 0.49 -10.33
N ARG A 765 11.22 -0.10 -9.74
CA ARG A 765 12.57 -0.10 -10.32
C ARG A 765 12.78 -1.24 -11.31
N ASN A 766 12.33 -2.45 -10.98
CA ASN A 766 12.69 -3.66 -11.71
C ASN A 766 11.51 -4.38 -12.36
N GLY A 767 10.26 -4.02 -12.03
CA GLY A 767 9.06 -4.74 -12.50
C GLY A 767 9.00 -4.87 -14.02
N ARG A 768 9.15 -3.75 -14.75
CA ARG A 768 9.17 -3.74 -16.22
C ARG A 768 10.31 -4.56 -16.81
N LEU A 769 11.50 -4.46 -16.25
CA LEU A 769 12.66 -5.25 -16.70
C LEU A 769 12.43 -6.75 -16.47
N CYS A 770 11.81 -7.12 -15.36
CA CYS A 770 11.44 -8.52 -15.11
C CYS A 770 10.44 -9.00 -16.16
N ALA A 771 9.42 -8.20 -16.47
CA ALA A 771 8.43 -8.52 -17.50
C ALA A 771 9.09 -8.66 -18.89
N HIS A 772 9.95 -7.74 -19.30
CA HIS A 772 10.66 -7.81 -20.59
C HIS A 772 11.62 -9.00 -20.70
N LEU A 773 12.13 -9.52 -19.58
CA LEU A 773 13.03 -10.67 -19.54
C LEU A 773 12.29 -12.00 -19.29
N GLY A 774 10.96 -12.01 -19.20
CA GLY A 774 10.17 -13.20 -18.84
C GLY A 774 10.49 -13.73 -17.43
N LEU A 775 11.05 -12.90 -16.55
CA LEU A 775 11.44 -13.30 -15.20
C LEU A 775 10.20 -13.33 -14.30
N ALA A 776 9.63 -14.52 -14.13
CA ALA A 776 8.49 -14.79 -13.26
C ALA A 776 8.80 -15.75 -12.10
N GLY A 777 7.83 -15.90 -11.19
CA GLY A 777 7.83 -16.90 -10.12
C GLY A 777 9.10 -16.93 -9.26
N MET A 778 9.70 -18.11 -9.11
CA MET A 778 10.88 -18.32 -8.27
C MET A 778 12.14 -17.64 -8.83
N ALA A 779 12.25 -17.50 -10.15
CA ALA A 779 13.39 -16.83 -10.79
C ALA A 779 13.39 -15.34 -10.43
N ARG A 780 12.25 -14.67 -10.59
CA ARG A 780 12.03 -13.29 -10.15
C ARG A 780 12.25 -13.11 -8.65
N TRP A 781 11.74 -14.06 -7.85
CA TRP A 781 11.91 -14.00 -6.41
C TRP A 781 13.39 -14.06 -6.02
N ARG A 782 14.15 -15.02 -6.56
CA ARG A 782 15.56 -15.23 -6.20
C ARG A 782 16.48 -14.10 -6.70
N LEU A 783 16.26 -13.62 -7.92
CA LEU A 783 17.16 -12.67 -8.58
C LEU A 783 16.85 -11.20 -8.27
N VAL A 784 15.58 -10.86 -8.03
CA VAL A 784 15.14 -9.46 -7.91
C VAL A 784 14.53 -9.18 -6.56
N THR A 785 13.55 -9.99 -6.15
CA THR A 785 12.76 -9.71 -4.93
C THR A 785 13.57 -9.95 -3.66
N TRP A 786 14.25 -11.10 -3.55
CA TRP A 786 15.03 -11.50 -2.39
C TRP A 786 16.22 -10.59 -2.08
N PRO A 787 17.06 -10.17 -3.06
CA PRO A 787 18.16 -9.25 -2.78
C PRO A 787 17.71 -7.91 -2.19
N VAL A 788 16.57 -7.38 -2.65
CA VAL A 788 15.99 -6.12 -2.16
C VAL A 788 15.29 -6.32 -0.81
N LEU A 789 14.53 -7.41 -0.64
CA LEU A 789 13.70 -7.63 0.54
C LEU A 789 14.37 -8.35 1.71
N ARG A 790 15.52 -9.03 1.52
CA ARG A 790 16.16 -9.80 2.60
C ARG A 790 16.39 -9.00 3.88
N ALA A 791 16.81 -7.74 3.76
CA ALA A 791 17.05 -6.87 4.91
C ALA A 791 15.75 -6.41 5.58
N PRO A 792 14.76 -5.86 4.84
CA PRO A 792 13.42 -5.59 5.37
C PRO A 792 12.75 -6.81 6.02
N LEU A 793 12.82 -8.00 5.42
CA LEU A 793 12.21 -9.23 5.94
C LEU A 793 12.85 -9.68 7.25
N VAL A 794 14.19 -9.67 7.34
CA VAL A 794 14.88 -10.02 8.59
C VAL A 794 14.59 -8.99 9.69
N ALA A 795 14.55 -7.70 9.35
CA ALA A 795 14.18 -6.66 10.31
C ALA A 795 12.73 -6.81 10.79
N ALA A 796 11.79 -7.10 9.88
CA ALA A 796 10.39 -7.35 10.20
C ALA A 796 10.22 -8.60 11.09
N LEU A 797 10.93 -9.69 10.78
CA LEU A 797 10.92 -10.92 11.57
C LEU A 797 11.45 -10.68 12.99
N ALA A 798 12.57 -9.98 13.13
CA ALA A 798 13.14 -9.69 14.44
C ALA A 798 12.27 -8.76 15.28
N PHE A 799 11.67 -7.74 14.64
CA PHE A 799 10.74 -6.84 15.32
C PHE A 799 9.46 -7.58 15.76
N ALA A 800 8.87 -8.39 14.88
CA ALA A 800 7.70 -9.20 15.19
C ALA A 800 7.97 -10.22 16.31
N LEU A 801 9.16 -10.85 16.29
CA LEU A 801 9.60 -11.76 17.34
C LEU A 801 9.78 -11.04 18.68
N ALA A 802 10.43 -9.87 18.69
CA ALA A 802 10.61 -9.07 19.90
C ALA A 802 9.27 -8.62 20.51
N LEU A 803 8.33 -8.19 19.67
CA LEU A 803 6.97 -7.83 20.07
C LEU A 803 6.23 -9.04 20.67
N SER A 804 6.28 -10.20 20.00
CA SER A 804 5.61 -11.42 20.48
C SER A 804 6.23 -11.98 21.77
N LEU A 805 7.55 -11.86 21.96
CA LEU A 805 8.23 -12.26 23.21
C LEU A 805 7.80 -11.43 24.42
N GLY A 806 7.29 -10.22 24.16
CA GLY A 806 6.86 -9.28 25.18
C GLY A 806 5.37 -9.21 25.44
N ASP A 807 4.56 -10.00 24.74
CA ASP A 807 3.12 -9.99 24.96
C ASP A 807 2.77 -10.60 26.33
N LEU A 808 2.13 -9.78 27.15
CA LEU A 808 1.53 -10.18 28.42
C LEU A 808 0.01 -10.34 28.29
N GLY A 809 -0.64 -9.71 27.30
CA GLY A 809 -2.10 -9.65 27.24
C GLY A 809 -2.73 -11.00 26.94
N VAL A 810 -2.36 -11.60 25.81
CA VAL A 810 -2.89 -12.90 25.38
C VAL A 810 -2.40 -13.99 26.33
N ILE A 811 -1.14 -13.89 26.73
CA ILE A 811 -0.51 -14.80 27.69
C ILE A 811 -1.17 -14.76 29.07
N ALA A 812 -1.61 -13.61 29.57
CA ALA A 812 -2.29 -13.55 30.86
C ALA A 812 -3.66 -14.24 30.82
N LEU A 813 -4.35 -14.22 29.67
CA LEU A 813 -5.67 -14.83 29.50
C LEU A 813 -5.59 -16.35 29.32
N PHE A 814 -4.64 -16.84 28.51
CA PHE A 814 -4.54 -18.26 28.13
C PHE A 814 -3.37 -19.02 28.79
N GLY A 815 -2.48 -18.31 29.48
CA GLY A 815 -1.32 -18.89 30.14
C GLY A 815 -1.72 -19.97 31.15
N SER A 816 -1.04 -21.11 31.08
CA SER A 816 -1.29 -22.27 31.94
C SER A 816 0.02 -22.91 32.38
N GLU A 817 -0.03 -23.93 33.23
CA GLU A 817 1.19 -24.72 33.54
C GLU A 817 1.79 -25.41 32.31
N GLN A 818 0.99 -25.62 31.25
CA GLN A 818 1.46 -26.24 30.01
C GLN A 818 2.08 -25.22 29.05
N VAL A 819 1.56 -23.98 29.02
CA VAL A 819 2.04 -22.86 28.19
C VAL A 819 2.58 -21.76 29.10
N GLN A 820 3.79 -21.96 29.62
CA GLN A 820 4.51 -20.96 30.41
C GLN A 820 5.44 -20.15 29.52
N THR A 821 5.28 -18.84 29.45
CA THR A 821 6.19 -17.92 28.77
C THR A 821 6.95 -17.04 29.76
N MET A 822 7.98 -16.33 29.30
CA MET A 822 8.79 -15.45 30.14
C MET A 822 7.95 -14.30 30.74
N PRO A 823 7.09 -13.58 29.99
CA PRO A 823 6.19 -12.58 30.58
C PRO A 823 5.29 -13.15 31.68
N TYR A 824 4.71 -14.34 31.47
CA TYR A 824 3.89 -15.03 32.47
C TYR A 824 4.68 -15.32 33.76
N LEU A 825 5.90 -15.86 33.62
CA LEU A 825 6.73 -16.21 34.77
C LEU A 825 7.18 -14.97 35.55
N ILE A 826 7.49 -13.86 34.86
CA ILE A 826 7.80 -12.58 35.50
C ILE A 826 6.58 -12.11 36.31
N MET A 827 5.38 -12.11 35.73
CA MET A 827 4.14 -11.74 36.42
C MET A 827 3.88 -12.64 37.64
N GLN A 828 4.08 -13.95 37.52
CA GLN A 828 3.91 -14.90 38.63
C GLN A 828 4.90 -14.63 39.78
N ARG A 829 6.18 -14.36 39.47
CA ARG A 829 7.20 -14.03 40.49
C ARG A 829 6.90 -12.71 41.19
N MET A 830 6.41 -11.71 40.45
CA MET A 830 5.95 -10.45 41.03
C MET A 830 4.77 -10.66 41.97
N GLY A 831 3.76 -11.44 41.57
CA GLY A 831 2.60 -11.76 42.40
C GLY A 831 2.97 -12.52 43.68
N ALA A 832 4.04 -13.31 43.65
CA ALA A 832 4.61 -13.97 44.81
C ALA A 832 5.59 -13.09 45.64
N TYR A 833 5.64 -11.78 45.38
CA TYR A 833 6.57 -10.81 46.00
C TYR A 833 8.07 -11.14 45.84
N ARG A 834 8.43 -11.99 44.87
CA ARG A 834 9.82 -12.33 44.52
C ARG A 834 10.34 -11.36 43.47
N THR A 835 10.41 -10.07 43.84
CA THR A 835 10.74 -8.97 42.92
C THR A 835 12.17 -9.01 42.38
N GLN A 836 13.13 -9.56 43.14
CA GLN A 836 14.51 -9.75 42.68
C GLN A 836 14.59 -10.80 41.56
N ASP A 837 13.92 -11.94 41.72
CA ASP A 837 13.83 -12.96 40.66
C ASP A 837 13.15 -12.42 39.41
N ALA A 838 12.08 -11.64 39.58
CA ALA A 838 11.38 -10.99 38.48
C ALA A 838 12.30 -10.02 37.72
N ALA A 839 13.14 -9.24 38.42
CA ALA A 839 14.14 -8.37 37.81
C ALA A 839 15.22 -9.16 37.05
N GLY A 840 15.66 -10.30 37.58
CA GLY A 840 16.58 -11.22 36.90
C GLY A 840 16.00 -11.80 35.61
N LEU A 841 14.76 -12.29 35.66
CA LEU A 841 14.05 -12.80 34.48
C LEU A 841 13.79 -11.70 33.44
N ALA A 842 13.46 -10.48 33.88
CA ALA A 842 13.31 -9.33 33.00
C ALA A 842 14.63 -8.94 32.33
N LEU A 843 15.76 -9.01 33.03
CA LEU A 843 17.09 -8.81 32.44
C LEU A 843 17.41 -9.88 31.40
N ILE A 844 17.13 -11.16 31.67
CA ILE A 844 17.31 -12.25 30.69
C ILE A 844 16.47 -11.98 29.42
N LEU A 845 15.20 -11.61 29.59
CA LEU A 845 14.31 -11.28 28.49
C LEU A 845 14.79 -10.04 27.71
N MET A 846 15.31 -9.01 28.42
CA MET A 846 15.91 -7.82 27.81
C MET A 846 17.13 -8.19 26.96
N VAL A 847 18.04 -9.01 27.48
CA VAL A 847 19.26 -9.43 26.76
C VAL A 847 18.89 -10.27 25.52
N MET A 848 17.95 -11.19 25.66
CA MET A 848 17.47 -12.02 24.56
C MET A 848 16.86 -11.18 23.43
N THR A 849 15.96 -10.25 23.77
CA THR A 849 15.34 -9.36 22.77
C THR A 849 16.34 -8.38 22.15
N MET A 850 17.29 -7.86 22.93
CA MET A 850 18.36 -7.00 22.42
C MET A 850 19.28 -7.75 21.44
N ALA A 851 19.67 -8.99 21.77
CA ALA A 851 20.52 -9.80 20.92
C ALA A 851 19.87 -10.07 19.55
N LEU A 852 18.56 -10.36 19.54
CA LEU A 852 17.78 -10.54 18.31
C LEU A 852 17.74 -9.27 17.46
N MET A 853 17.48 -8.11 18.08
CA MET A 853 17.42 -6.83 17.37
C MET A 853 18.79 -6.39 16.82
N LEU A 854 19.86 -6.59 17.59
CA LEU A 854 21.24 -6.30 17.15
C LEU A 854 21.66 -7.21 16.00
N ALA A 855 21.31 -8.50 16.03
CA ALA A 855 21.58 -9.43 14.95
C ALA A 855 20.86 -9.01 13.66
N ALA A 856 19.60 -8.59 13.76
CA ALA A 856 18.82 -8.11 12.62
C ALA A 856 19.40 -6.81 12.04
N GLU A 857 19.79 -5.86 12.89
CA GLU A 857 20.40 -4.60 12.45
C GLU A 857 21.78 -4.84 11.79
N HIS A 858 22.58 -5.76 12.33
CA HIS A 858 23.86 -6.15 11.73
C HIS A 858 23.66 -6.77 10.34
N PHE A 859 22.70 -7.68 10.19
CA PHE A 859 22.34 -8.28 8.90
C PHE A 859 21.85 -7.23 7.89
N ALA A 860 21.01 -6.29 8.33
CA ALA A 860 20.51 -5.21 7.50
C ALA A 860 21.62 -4.27 7.00
N ARG A 861 22.59 -3.91 7.87
CA ARG A 861 23.75 -3.10 7.50
C ARG A 861 24.62 -3.78 6.44
N ARG A 862 24.97 -5.05 6.65
CA ARG A 862 25.80 -5.84 5.72
C ARG A 862 25.13 -6.05 4.35
N SER A 863 23.80 -6.15 4.36
CA SER A 863 23.02 -6.27 3.13
C SER A 863 23.03 -4.98 2.30
N ARG A 864 23.01 -3.80 2.95
CA ARG A 864 23.09 -2.50 2.28
C ARG A 864 24.47 -2.25 1.67
N THR A 865 25.55 -2.59 2.37
CA THR A 865 26.92 -2.40 1.87
C THR A 865 27.19 -3.24 0.62
N MET A 866 26.72 -4.49 0.58
CA MET A 866 26.86 -5.34 -0.61
C MET A 866 26.10 -4.82 -1.84
N VAL A 867 24.95 -4.15 -1.65
CA VAL A 867 24.18 -3.56 -2.77
C VAL A 867 24.85 -2.29 -3.30
N THR A 868 25.51 -1.51 -2.45
CA THR A 868 26.26 -0.31 -2.88
C THR A 868 27.61 -0.64 -3.51
N GLU A 869 28.29 -1.69 -3.05
CA GLU A 869 29.58 -2.13 -3.62
C GLU A 869 29.40 -2.90 -4.94
N GLY A 870 28.32 -3.67 -5.08
CA GLY A 870 27.99 -4.37 -6.33
C GLY A 870 27.43 -3.47 -7.46
N SER A 871 27.26 -2.17 -7.23
CA SER A 871 26.92 -1.18 -8.28
C SER A 871 28.13 -0.40 -8.80
N SER A 872 29.33 -0.73 -8.29
CA SER A 872 30.61 -0.11 -8.69
C SER A 872 31.56 -1.08 -9.40
N GLU A 873 31.13 -2.32 -9.63
CA GLU A 873 31.74 -3.30 -10.55
C GLU A 873 30.75 -3.57 -11.69
#